data_AF-A0A231PI03-F1
#
_entry.id   AF-A0A231PI03-F1
#
_cell.length_a   1.000
_cell.length_b   1.000
_cell.length_c   1.000
_cell.angle_alpha   90.00
_cell.angle_beta   90.00
_cell.angle_gamma   90.00
#
_symmetry.space_group_name_H-M   'P 1'
#
loop_
_entity.id
_entity.type
_entity.pdbx_description
1 polymer ?
#
loop_
_entity_poly.entity_id
_entity_poly.type
_entity_poly.pdbx_seq_one_letter_code
_entity_poly.pdbx_strand_id
1 'polypeptide(L)'
;MRTPRRPPTTGAEAPPPPVRGRRAHAGPPADEGPEEPSGSAPDGASTRAERWHIRPRTVRAKIVCLLMVPVVSLLALWAYATVTTAQDVARLRQVQRVDAAVRAPVSGTIAALQAERAAAVRHATDPSAVPTGELGELARRTDRAVAKLRLGKDSTVADGEELPAGVAGRLEEFVTAAEELRPLRTAVRDGSAGWAETYGRYTRTIAAAFGVGGALTSIQDADLGSDARVLLEFARAGEALAQEDAVLASARLDGTFHGERLRLFTGAVELRRTLTGSAVADLRGTERSAWDALADSGAYAGLGAVEDRVLADGPGARAVEKASEATWNTAHARVQHGMRTIEDEAARGVARRADPFTRGLLTPAGAAVLLGLAAVAASLVISVRIGRGLVVELVSLRNTALEIARRKLPEAMRRLRAGEEIDVHAEAPPGPPAEDETGQVAEALGTVHRAALRAAVERAELASGISGVFVNLARRSQILVHRQLSLLDSMERRSDDPNELSDLFRLDHLTTRMRRHAESLIILSGAAPGRAWRMPVPLTNVVRAAVSEVEDYARVEVRQLPEAAVVGAAVADLTHLLAEIIENAAQFSPPHTRVRVTGEPVGNGYAVEVEDRGLGMGQETLAEANRRIAQSEALDLFDSDRLGLFVVSRLAARHSIKVHLRTSPYGGTTAVVLLPTALLHSAAAERPSTAAAHARQHEERASARVPDADPPHEAVPAPADRRALVAPVPVASADAAGPAATTGPARNATGPAGTATGPAGTATGPAGTTTGPGTATGPVEITGTADTTHPAQTGRAGQTASHAETMSPTPPPGVATLRLHRAQEQPDGSDELPRRVRQASLAPQLRDGRPEESPQASAPRDDERTPELVRDRMAAYRDGWARGGGRRPGRGTTYRPDMGGDSSEGDRA
;
A
#
# COMPACT_ATOMS: atom_id res chain seq x y z
N MET A 1 -30.52 -44.96 -68.56
CA MET A 1 -31.85 -44.83 -67.95
C MET A 1 -32.34 -43.39 -68.09
N ARG A 2 -33.66 -43.16 -68.20
CA ARG A 2 -34.46 -41.91 -68.10
C ARG A 2 -33.89 -40.55 -68.59
N THR A 3 -34.70 -39.89 -69.42
CA THR A 3 -34.55 -38.54 -70.01
C THR A 3 -35.27 -37.42 -69.19
N PRO A 4 -35.13 -36.11 -69.52
CA PRO A 4 -35.32 -34.99 -68.59
C PRO A 4 -36.61 -34.15 -68.77
N ARG A 5 -36.78 -33.06 -67.99
CA ARG A 5 -37.73 -31.92 -68.23
C ARG A 5 -37.24 -30.59 -67.59
N ARG A 6 -37.80 -29.45 -68.05
CA ARG A 6 -37.38 -28.02 -67.86
C ARG A 6 -38.50 -27.09 -68.43
N PRO A 7 -38.36 -25.75 -68.55
CA PRO A 7 -38.04 -24.67 -67.58
C PRO A 7 -39.37 -24.25 -66.87
N PRO A 8 -39.94 -23.01 -66.83
CA PRO A 8 -39.56 -21.59 -67.13
C PRO A 8 -39.16 -20.82 -65.83
N THR A 9 -39.10 -19.48 -65.64
CA THR A 9 -39.26 -18.19 -66.39
C THR A 9 -38.19 -17.19 -65.80
N THR A 10 -38.15 -15.84 -65.77
CA THR A 10 -38.85 -14.58 -66.19
C THR A 10 -37.77 -13.44 -66.13
N GLY A 11 -37.84 -12.26 -66.78
CA GLY A 11 -38.76 -11.81 -67.84
C GLY A 11 -38.62 -10.38 -68.40
N ALA A 12 -38.11 -9.35 -67.71
CA ALA A 12 -38.23 -7.94 -68.19
C ALA A 12 -37.14 -6.92 -67.74
N GLU A 13 -36.48 -6.25 -68.71
CA GLU A 13 -35.98 -4.85 -68.65
C GLU A 13 -35.57 -4.34 -70.07
N ALA A 14 -35.86 -3.08 -70.42
CA ALA A 14 -35.54 -2.39 -71.70
C ALA A 14 -36.03 -0.92 -71.68
N PRO A 15 -35.65 -0.02 -72.64
CA PRO A 15 -34.38 0.18 -73.35
C PRO A 15 -33.90 1.69 -73.38
N PRO A 16 -32.71 2.02 -73.93
CA PRO A 16 -32.23 3.41 -74.09
C PRO A 16 -32.37 4.00 -75.52
N PRO A 17 -32.42 5.34 -75.69
CA PRO A 17 -32.31 6.03 -77.00
C PRO A 17 -31.03 6.91 -77.16
N PRO A 18 -30.64 7.37 -78.38
CA PRO A 18 -29.26 7.83 -78.66
C PRO A 18 -29.06 9.22 -79.32
N VAL A 19 -27.86 9.80 -79.07
CA VAL A 19 -26.92 10.46 -80.03
C VAL A 19 -27.49 11.28 -81.23
N ARG A 20 -27.21 12.61 -81.30
CA ARG A 20 -26.16 13.28 -82.14
C ARG A 20 -26.31 14.82 -82.24
N GLY A 21 -25.18 15.55 -82.27
CA GLY A 21 -25.11 16.98 -82.65
C GLY A 21 -23.64 17.48 -82.69
N ARG A 22 -23.24 18.26 -83.70
CA ARG A 22 -21.81 18.58 -83.97
C ARG A 22 -21.62 19.86 -84.82
N ARG A 23 -20.66 20.73 -84.48
CA ARG A 23 -20.00 21.71 -85.38
C ARG A 23 -18.65 22.21 -84.79
N ALA A 24 -17.79 22.74 -85.66
CA ALA A 24 -16.39 23.15 -85.41
C ALA A 24 -15.93 24.08 -86.57
N HIS A 25 -14.75 24.73 -86.63
CA HIS A 25 -13.55 24.67 -85.77
C HIS A 25 -13.27 26.06 -85.12
N ALA A 26 -12.15 26.81 -85.22
CA ALA A 26 -10.89 26.71 -85.98
C ALA A 26 -9.77 27.58 -85.33
N GLY A 27 -8.49 27.23 -85.55
CA GLY A 27 -7.32 28.12 -85.40
C GLY A 27 -6.58 28.13 -84.03
N PRO A 28 -5.25 27.89 -83.98
CA PRO A 28 -4.38 28.15 -82.82
C PRO A 28 -3.70 29.53 -82.89
N PRO A 29 -3.18 30.08 -81.77
CA PRO A 29 -1.72 30.03 -81.56
C PRO A 29 -1.22 29.98 -80.09
N ALA A 30 0.06 29.58 -79.95
CA ALA A 30 1.13 29.97 -79.00
C ALA A 30 0.94 30.22 -77.48
N ASP A 31 1.96 29.73 -76.76
CA ASP A 31 2.40 29.93 -75.37
C ASP A 31 2.03 31.22 -74.61
N GLU A 32 1.58 31.05 -73.36
CA GLU A 32 2.07 31.76 -72.16
C GLU A 32 2.11 30.79 -70.96
N GLY A 33 2.91 31.09 -69.92
CA GLY A 33 3.09 30.26 -68.71
C GLY A 33 2.67 30.96 -67.40
N PRO A 34 3.23 30.58 -66.23
CA PRO A 34 2.82 29.33 -65.56
C PRO A 34 2.50 29.51 -64.06
N GLU A 35 1.44 28.85 -63.56
CA GLU A 35 1.22 28.64 -62.11
C GLU A 35 0.67 27.22 -61.82
N GLU A 36 1.27 26.52 -60.86
CA GLU A 36 0.77 25.22 -60.35
C GLU A 36 0.08 25.38 -58.99
N PRO A 37 -1.17 24.89 -58.81
CA PRO A 37 -1.75 24.67 -57.49
C PRO A 37 -1.34 23.30 -56.93
N SER A 38 -0.88 23.28 -55.67
CA SER A 38 -0.31 22.10 -55.02
C SER A 38 -1.30 20.95 -54.82
N GLY A 39 -0.85 19.72 -55.09
CA GLY A 39 -1.63 18.50 -54.91
C GLY A 39 -1.86 18.10 -53.45
N SER A 40 -3.02 17.51 -53.17
CA SER A 40 -3.42 17.05 -51.83
C SER A 40 -2.76 15.72 -51.43
N ALA A 41 -2.16 15.68 -50.24
CA ALA A 41 -1.68 14.44 -49.62
C ALA A 41 -2.82 13.69 -48.92
N PRO A 42 -2.81 12.33 -48.90
CA PRO A 42 -3.84 11.53 -48.24
C PRO A 42 -3.69 11.53 -46.70
N ASP A 43 -4.81 11.50 -45.99
CA ASP A 43 -4.86 11.66 -44.53
C ASP A 43 -4.41 10.38 -43.79
N GLY A 44 -3.17 10.40 -43.31
CA GLY A 44 -2.53 9.30 -42.59
C GLY A 44 -3.00 9.23 -41.13
N ALA A 45 -4.05 8.45 -40.87
CA ALA A 45 -4.62 8.23 -39.53
C ALA A 45 -3.60 7.66 -38.53
N SER A 46 -2.86 8.54 -37.86
CA SER A 46 -1.85 8.16 -36.86
C SER A 46 -2.51 7.55 -35.62
N THR A 47 -2.27 6.25 -35.41
CA THR A 47 -2.70 5.52 -34.21
C THR A 47 -1.89 5.98 -33.00
N ARG A 48 -2.28 7.13 -32.43
CA ARG A 48 -1.72 7.71 -31.20
C ARG A 48 -1.79 6.66 -30.08
N ALA A 49 -0.66 6.01 -29.81
CA ALA A 49 -0.56 4.93 -28.84
C ALA A 49 -1.09 5.39 -27.47
N GLU A 50 -2.22 4.84 -27.05
CA GLU A 50 -2.82 5.15 -25.77
C GLU A 50 -1.91 4.69 -24.64
N ARG A 51 -1.22 5.64 -24.00
CA ARG A 51 -0.54 5.38 -22.73
C ARG A 51 -1.64 5.12 -21.69
N TRP A 52 -1.93 3.85 -21.43
CA TRP A 52 -2.86 3.39 -20.40
C TRP A 52 -2.40 3.84 -19.01
N HIS A 53 -2.72 5.08 -18.67
CA HIS A 53 -2.48 5.65 -17.35
C HIS A 53 -3.50 5.08 -16.36
N ILE A 54 -3.20 3.87 -15.87
CA ILE A 54 -3.89 3.23 -14.74
C ILE A 54 -3.68 4.11 -13.49
N ARG A 55 -4.48 5.16 -13.36
CA ARG A 55 -4.54 6.02 -12.16
C ARG A 55 -5.48 5.35 -11.15
N PRO A 56 -4.97 4.76 -10.05
CA PRO A 56 -5.82 4.04 -9.12
C PRO A 56 -6.65 5.06 -8.33
N ARG A 57 -7.98 5.08 -8.57
CA ARG A 57 -8.91 6.06 -7.97
C ARG A 57 -9.11 5.89 -6.47
N THR A 58 -8.77 4.73 -5.90
CA THR A 58 -8.87 4.45 -4.46
C THR A 58 -7.50 4.29 -3.82
N VAL A 59 -7.38 4.65 -2.54
CA VAL A 59 -6.12 4.52 -1.78
C VAL A 59 -5.68 3.05 -1.70
N ARG A 60 -6.62 2.13 -1.49
CA ARG A 60 -6.40 0.67 -1.58
C ARG A 60 -5.72 0.27 -2.89
N ALA A 61 -6.19 0.76 -4.04
CA ALA A 61 -5.63 0.41 -5.32
C ALA A 61 -4.24 1.07 -5.57
N LYS A 62 -3.97 2.24 -4.97
CA LYS A 62 -2.61 2.83 -4.97
C LYS A 62 -1.62 1.99 -4.15
N ILE A 63 -2.00 1.61 -2.93
CA ILE A 63 -1.19 0.77 -2.03
C ILE A 63 -0.88 -0.58 -2.68
N VAL A 64 -1.91 -1.28 -3.19
CA VAL A 64 -1.72 -2.57 -3.88
C VAL A 64 -0.85 -2.44 -5.13
N CYS A 65 -1.01 -1.39 -5.94
CA CYS A 65 -0.18 -1.18 -7.12
C CYS A 65 1.30 -0.96 -6.76
N LEU A 66 1.57 -0.12 -5.75
CA LEU A 66 2.94 0.17 -5.29
C LEU A 66 3.61 -1.07 -4.67
N LEU A 67 2.86 -1.86 -3.91
CA LEU A 67 3.34 -3.10 -3.28
C LEU A 67 3.45 -4.30 -4.24
N MET A 68 2.85 -4.23 -5.43
CA MET A 68 2.96 -5.28 -6.45
C MET A 68 4.18 -5.13 -7.35
N VAL A 69 4.67 -3.91 -7.62
CA VAL A 69 5.83 -3.70 -8.50
C VAL A 69 7.07 -4.52 -8.06
N PRO A 70 7.50 -4.50 -6.78
CA PRO A 70 8.63 -5.32 -6.33
C PRO A 70 8.36 -6.83 -6.45
N VAL A 71 7.14 -7.27 -6.13
CA VAL A 71 6.74 -8.70 -6.16
C VAL A 71 6.76 -9.23 -7.60
N VAL A 72 6.24 -8.46 -8.56
CA VAL A 72 6.25 -8.82 -9.99
C VAL A 72 7.67 -8.82 -10.55
N SER A 73 8.51 -7.84 -10.19
CA SER A 73 9.92 -7.83 -10.59
C SER A 73 10.71 -9.02 -10.03
N LEU A 74 10.50 -9.37 -8.77
CA LEU A 74 11.14 -10.51 -8.11
C LEU A 74 10.66 -11.85 -8.71
N LEU A 75 9.37 -11.97 -9.01
CA LEU A 75 8.79 -13.15 -9.67
C LEU A 75 9.29 -13.30 -11.11
N ALA A 76 9.47 -12.21 -11.85
CA ALA A 76 10.05 -12.23 -13.19
C ALA A 76 11.54 -12.65 -13.16
N LEU A 77 12.32 -12.15 -12.20
CA LEU A 77 13.71 -12.57 -12.00
C LEU A 77 13.82 -14.04 -11.58
N TRP A 78 12.94 -14.50 -10.69
CA TRP A 78 12.86 -15.91 -10.29
C TRP A 78 12.44 -16.83 -11.44
N ALA A 79 11.46 -16.42 -12.25
CA ALA A 79 11.05 -17.15 -13.44
C ALA A 79 12.20 -17.25 -14.46
N TYR A 80 12.94 -16.15 -14.69
CA TYR A 80 14.13 -16.16 -15.54
C TYR A 80 15.19 -17.15 -15.02
N ALA A 81 15.58 -17.06 -13.75
CA ALA A 81 16.57 -17.97 -13.16
C ALA A 81 16.10 -19.45 -13.14
N THR A 82 14.80 -19.69 -13.01
CA THR A 82 14.20 -21.03 -13.11
C THR A 82 14.25 -21.56 -14.55
N VAL A 83 13.96 -20.71 -15.54
CA VAL A 83 14.04 -21.08 -16.97
C VAL A 83 15.48 -21.36 -17.39
N THR A 84 16.46 -20.53 -17.01
CA THR A 84 17.87 -20.81 -17.34
C THR A 84 18.33 -22.12 -16.69
N THR A 85 18.05 -22.33 -15.39
CA THR A 85 18.40 -23.58 -14.69
C THR A 85 17.73 -24.80 -15.35
N ALA A 86 16.48 -24.68 -15.82
CA ALA A 86 15.80 -25.75 -16.56
C ALA A 86 16.40 -25.99 -17.95
N GLN A 87 16.88 -24.94 -18.63
CA GLN A 87 17.58 -25.03 -19.91
C GLN A 87 18.95 -25.71 -19.75
N ASP A 88 19.71 -25.40 -18.69
CA ASP A 88 20.99 -26.05 -18.38
C ASP A 88 20.79 -27.56 -18.13
N VAL A 89 19.73 -27.92 -17.41
CA VAL A 89 19.33 -29.32 -17.16
C VAL A 89 18.86 -30.03 -18.44
N ALA A 90 18.24 -29.31 -19.38
CA ALA A 90 17.89 -29.86 -20.68
C ALA A 90 19.15 -30.08 -21.56
N ARG A 91 20.08 -29.10 -21.58
CA ARG A 91 21.38 -29.20 -22.27
C ARG A 91 22.19 -30.41 -21.77
N LEU A 92 22.28 -30.61 -20.45
CA LEU A 92 22.90 -31.81 -19.88
C LEU A 92 22.32 -33.09 -20.49
N ARG A 93 20.99 -33.23 -20.44
CA ARG A 93 20.30 -34.44 -20.90
C ARG A 93 20.53 -34.67 -22.39
N GLN A 94 20.58 -33.60 -23.19
CA GLN A 94 20.92 -33.67 -24.61
C GLN A 94 22.38 -34.15 -24.81
N VAL A 95 23.35 -33.61 -24.06
CA VAL A 95 24.75 -34.08 -24.09
C VAL A 95 24.84 -35.57 -23.71
N GLN A 96 24.15 -36.00 -22.65
CA GLN A 96 24.14 -37.40 -22.22
C GLN A 96 23.50 -38.35 -23.24
N ARG A 97 22.45 -37.92 -23.96
CA ARG A 97 21.87 -38.70 -25.07
C ARG A 97 22.79 -38.75 -26.29
N VAL A 98 23.36 -37.61 -26.70
CA VAL A 98 24.36 -37.54 -27.78
C VAL A 98 25.54 -38.47 -27.51
N ASP A 99 26.00 -38.53 -26.26
CA ASP A 99 27.07 -39.42 -25.81
C ASP A 99 26.72 -40.91 -26.02
N ALA A 100 25.54 -41.32 -25.53
CA ALA A 100 25.09 -42.71 -25.51
C ALA A 100 24.53 -43.21 -26.86
N ALA A 101 23.84 -42.35 -27.62
CA ALA A 101 23.18 -42.70 -28.88
C ALA A 101 24.11 -42.52 -30.11
N VAL A 102 24.96 -41.49 -30.12
CA VAL A 102 25.83 -41.20 -31.27
C VAL A 102 27.29 -41.50 -30.96
N ARG A 103 27.90 -40.82 -29.98
CA ARG A 103 29.37 -40.82 -29.84
C ARG A 103 29.94 -42.19 -29.48
N ALA A 104 29.42 -42.85 -28.43
CA ALA A 104 29.92 -44.16 -28.02
C ALA A 104 29.64 -45.27 -29.07
N PRO A 105 28.46 -45.33 -29.71
CA PRO A 105 28.23 -46.21 -30.86
C PRO A 105 29.15 -45.94 -32.06
N VAL A 106 29.49 -44.67 -32.36
CA VAL A 106 30.46 -44.33 -33.42
C VAL A 106 31.87 -44.83 -33.05
N SER A 107 32.37 -44.57 -31.84
CA SER A 107 33.71 -45.05 -31.41
C SER A 107 33.78 -46.59 -31.40
N GLY A 108 32.72 -47.26 -30.93
CA GLY A 108 32.59 -48.73 -31.03
C GLY A 108 32.56 -49.26 -32.48
N THR A 109 32.04 -48.47 -33.44
CA THR A 109 32.04 -48.82 -34.87
C THR A 109 33.41 -48.58 -35.50
N ILE A 110 34.11 -47.51 -35.13
CA ILE A 110 35.52 -47.28 -35.50
C ILE A 110 36.39 -48.46 -35.03
N ALA A 111 36.25 -48.89 -33.78
CA ALA A 111 37.01 -50.02 -33.24
C ALA A 111 36.74 -51.35 -33.99
N ALA A 112 35.50 -51.57 -34.44
CA ALA A 112 35.16 -52.74 -35.27
C ALA A 112 35.78 -52.64 -36.67
N LEU A 113 35.67 -51.49 -37.33
CA LEU A 113 36.28 -51.22 -38.64
C LEU A 113 37.81 -51.31 -38.62
N GLN A 114 38.46 -50.85 -37.55
CA GLN A 114 39.91 -50.99 -37.34
C GLN A 114 40.34 -52.46 -37.29
N ALA A 115 39.63 -53.29 -36.52
CA ALA A 115 39.90 -54.73 -36.43
C ALA A 115 39.62 -55.45 -37.75
N GLU A 116 38.54 -55.09 -38.45
CA GLU A 116 38.22 -55.63 -39.78
C GLU A 116 39.27 -55.22 -40.82
N ARG A 117 39.71 -53.96 -40.84
CA ARG A 117 40.81 -53.47 -41.69
C ARG A 117 42.08 -54.29 -41.47
N ALA A 118 42.54 -54.41 -40.22
CA ALA A 118 43.79 -55.10 -39.91
C ALA A 118 43.79 -56.55 -40.42
N ALA A 119 42.68 -57.26 -40.25
CA ALA A 119 42.52 -58.63 -40.77
C ALA A 119 42.39 -58.67 -42.31
N ALA A 120 41.60 -57.78 -42.90
CA ALA A 120 41.38 -57.73 -44.36
C ALA A 120 42.66 -57.35 -45.12
N VAL A 121 43.48 -56.43 -44.60
CA VAL A 121 44.75 -56.02 -45.21
C VAL A 121 45.82 -57.11 -45.07
N ARG A 122 45.80 -57.92 -43.99
CA ARG A 122 46.61 -59.15 -43.92
C ARG A 122 46.18 -60.16 -44.98
N HIS A 123 44.88 -60.49 -45.07
CA HIS A 123 44.36 -61.44 -46.07
C HIS A 123 44.61 -60.99 -47.52
N ALA A 124 44.48 -59.68 -47.80
CA ALA A 124 44.79 -59.07 -49.09
C ALA A 124 46.31 -58.88 -49.36
N THR A 125 47.17 -59.37 -48.46
CA THR A 125 48.61 -59.52 -48.67
C THR A 125 48.98 -61.01 -48.78
N ASP A 126 48.49 -61.83 -47.85
CA ASP A 126 48.57 -63.30 -47.87
C ASP A 126 47.23 -63.90 -47.42
N PRO A 127 46.47 -64.56 -48.32
CA PRO A 127 45.19 -65.17 -47.99
C PRO A 127 45.26 -66.28 -46.92
N SER A 128 46.44 -66.86 -46.68
CA SER A 128 46.65 -67.88 -45.64
C SER A 128 46.76 -67.29 -44.23
N ALA A 129 47.14 -66.02 -44.11
CA ALA A 129 47.42 -65.35 -42.84
C ALA A 129 46.17 -65.02 -42.00
N VAL A 130 44.97 -65.04 -42.61
CA VAL A 130 43.68 -64.87 -41.91
C VAL A 130 42.61 -65.72 -42.61
N PRO A 131 41.95 -66.67 -41.93
CA PRO A 131 40.87 -67.46 -42.53
C PRO A 131 39.66 -66.61 -42.95
N THR A 132 39.04 -66.96 -44.08
CA THR A 132 37.82 -66.28 -44.58
C THR A 132 36.64 -66.34 -43.59
N GLY A 133 36.61 -67.35 -42.71
CA GLY A 133 35.67 -67.44 -41.59
C GLY A 133 35.83 -66.32 -40.56
N GLU A 134 37.07 -65.96 -40.20
CA GLU A 134 37.38 -64.86 -39.27
C GLU A 134 36.98 -63.50 -39.88
N LEU A 135 37.27 -63.29 -41.17
CA LEU A 135 36.76 -62.15 -41.93
C LEU A 135 35.22 -62.11 -42.00
N GLY A 136 34.57 -63.27 -41.96
CA GLY A 136 33.11 -63.38 -41.81
C GLY A 136 32.63 -62.92 -40.44
N GLU A 137 33.36 -63.22 -39.37
CA GLU A 137 33.02 -62.81 -38.00
C GLU A 137 33.36 -61.35 -37.69
N LEU A 138 34.42 -60.81 -38.29
CA LEU A 138 34.75 -59.39 -38.22
C LEU A 138 33.71 -58.55 -38.98
N ALA A 139 33.37 -58.91 -40.22
CA ALA A 139 32.29 -58.25 -40.96
C ALA A 139 30.97 -58.27 -40.17
N ARG A 140 30.57 -59.43 -39.62
CA ARG A 140 29.37 -59.55 -38.76
C ARG A 140 29.46 -58.76 -37.45
N ARG A 141 30.66 -58.45 -36.94
CA ARG A 141 30.84 -57.54 -35.78
C ARG A 141 30.66 -56.08 -36.19
N THR A 142 31.30 -55.66 -37.28
CA THR A 142 31.15 -54.31 -37.86
C THR A 142 29.70 -54.02 -38.23
N ASP A 143 29.01 -54.95 -38.91
CA ASP A 143 27.63 -54.78 -39.34
C ASP A 143 26.68 -54.59 -38.14
N ARG A 144 26.94 -55.28 -37.02
CA ARG A 144 26.21 -55.09 -35.74
C ARG A 144 26.59 -53.80 -34.99
N ALA A 145 27.71 -53.15 -35.33
CA ALA A 145 28.07 -51.85 -34.81
C ALA A 145 27.40 -50.74 -35.63
N VAL A 146 27.54 -50.79 -36.97
CA VAL A 146 26.86 -49.88 -37.92
C VAL A 146 25.34 -49.91 -37.74
N ALA A 147 24.74 -51.09 -37.51
CA ALA A 147 23.31 -51.23 -37.28
C ALA A 147 22.79 -50.51 -36.00
N LYS A 148 23.67 -50.12 -35.07
CA LYS A 148 23.29 -49.27 -33.91
C LYS A 148 23.17 -47.78 -34.27
N LEU A 149 23.70 -47.38 -35.42
CA LEU A 149 23.67 -46.00 -35.92
C LEU A 149 22.51 -45.75 -36.89
N ARG A 150 21.89 -46.81 -37.43
CA ARG A 150 20.67 -46.76 -38.25
C ARG A 150 19.42 -46.66 -37.36
N LEU A 151 18.44 -45.88 -37.82
CA LEU A 151 17.10 -45.80 -37.26
C LEU A 151 16.09 -46.20 -38.34
N GLY A 152 15.83 -47.49 -38.50
CA GLY A 152 15.06 -47.99 -39.64
C GLY A 152 15.94 -48.18 -40.88
N LYS A 153 15.47 -47.71 -42.04
CA LYS A 153 16.19 -47.86 -43.33
C LYS A 153 16.92 -46.57 -43.72
N ASP A 154 16.15 -45.50 -43.88
CA ASP A 154 16.56 -44.29 -44.61
C ASP A 154 16.91 -43.13 -43.66
N SER A 155 17.14 -43.43 -42.37
CA SER A 155 17.54 -42.46 -41.34
C SER A 155 18.47 -43.08 -40.30
N THR A 156 19.08 -42.22 -39.50
CA THR A 156 20.08 -42.52 -38.48
C THR A 156 19.57 -42.19 -37.07
N VAL A 157 20.32 -42.61 -36.04
CA VAL A 157 20.04 -42.22 -34.65
C VAL A 157 20.16 -40.71 -34.39
N ALA A 158 20.86 -39.94 -35.24
CA ALA A 158 20.93 -38.48 -35.11
C ALA A 158 19.61 -37.80 -35.48
N ASP A 159 18.85 -38.37 -36.43
CA ASP A 159 17.55 -37.87 -36.86
C ASP A 159 16.46 -38.07 -35.79
N GLY A 160 16.63 -39.09 -34.93
CA GLY A 160 15.75 -39.36 -33.79
C GLY A 160 16.05 -38.54 -32.52
N GLU A 161 17.20 -37.87 -32.45
CA GLU A 161 17.65 -37.07 -31.28
C GLU A 161 17.62 -35.55 -31.55
N GLU A 162 16.90 -35.11 -32.59
CA GLU A 162 16.73 -33.69 -32.98
C GLU A 162 18.07 -32.94 -33.17
N LEU A 163 19.10 -33.63 -33.66
CA LEU A 163 20.43 -33.04 -33.78
C LEU A 163 20.54 -32.11 -35.01
N PRO A 164 21.40 -31.08 -34.97
CA PRO A 164 21.66 -30.22 -36.12
C PRO A 164 22.01 -31.03 -37.38
N ALA A 165 21.45 -30.64 -38.52
CA ALA A 165 21.59 -31.37 -39.80
C ALA A 165 23.04 -31.66 -40.21
N GLY A 166 24.01 -30.83 -39.80
CA GLY A 166 25.44 -31.05 -40.04
C GLY A 166 26.05 -32.22 -39.25
N VAL A 167 25.40 -32.70 -38.18
CA VAL A 167 25.74 -33.99 -37.53
C VAL A 167 25.03 -35.13 -38.24
N ALA A 168 23.72 -35.00 -38.50
CA ALA A 168 22.92 -36.04 -39.13
C ALA A 168 23.49 -36.47 -40.49
N GLY A 169 23.73 -35.51 -41.40
CA GLY A 169 24.28 -35.81 -42.72
C GLY A 169 25.69 -36.42 -42.70
N ARG A 170 26.54 -36.07 -41.73
CA ARG A 170 27.86 -36.72 -41.56
C ARG A 170 27.76 -38.12 -40.95
N LEU A 171 26.75 -38.37 -40.12
CA LEU A 171 26.49 -39.72 -39.60
C LEU A 171 25.93 -40.61 -40.72
N GLU A 172 25.03 -40.09 -41.55
CA GLU A 172 24.52 -40.76 -42.74
C GLU A 172 25.64 -41.06 -43.75
N GLU A 173 26.53 -40.11 -44.02
CA GLU A 173 27.73 -40.28 -44.86
C GLU A 173 28.61 -41.42 -44.32
N PHE A 174 28.94 -41.42 -43.02
CA PHE A 174 29.75 -42.47 -42.39
C PHE A 174 29.07 -43.84 -42.43
N VAL A 175 27.79 -43.93 -42.08
CA VAL A 175 27.02 -45.19 -42.08
C VAL A 175 26.92 -45.76 -43.49
N THR A 176 26.68 -44.91 -44.49
CA THR A 176 26.63 -45.31 -45.91
C THR A 176 28.00 -45.78 -46.40
N ALA A 177 29.07 -45.04 -46.09
CA ALA A 177 30.45 -45.42 -46.43
C ALA A 177 30.94 -46.71 -45.73
N ALA A 178 30.30 -47.12 -44.63
CA ALA A 178 30.55 -48.41 -43.99
C ALA A 178 29.71 -49.54 -44.62
N GLU A 179 28.46 -49.25 -44.98
CA GLU A 179 27.58 -50.14 -45.72
C GLU A 179 28.09 -50.45 -47.15
N GLU A 180 28.83 -49.53 -47.77
CA GLU A 180 29.51 -49.69 -49.06
C GLU A 180 30.80 -50.52 -49.00
N LEU A 181 31.24 -51.00 -47.84
CA LEU A 181 32.35 -51.96 -47.74
C LEU A 181 31.95 -53.37 -48.20
N ARG A 182 30.66 -53.65 -48.41
CA ARG A 182 30.15 -54.98 -48.82
C ARG A 182 30.80 -55.52 -50.10
N PRO A 183 30.90 -54.79 -51.23
CA PRO A 183 31.63 -55.24 -52.41
C PRO A 183 33.12 -55.47 -52.17
N LEU A 184 33.79 -54.62 -51.37
CA LEU A 184 35.20 -54.77 -51.03
C LEU A 184 35.46 -56.05 -50.21
N ARG A 185 34.60 -56.35 -49.23
CA ARG A 185 34.66 -57.59 -48.43
C ARG A 185 34.55 -58.85 -49.28
N THR A 186 33.79 -58.80 -50.38
CA THR A 186 33.75 -59.88 -51.38
C THR A 186 35.06 -59.90 -52.17
N ALA A 187 35.47 -58.78 -52.77
CA ALA A 187 36.68 -58.70 -53.58
C ALA A 187 37.96 -59.13 -52.83
N VAL A 188 38.07 -58.85 -51.53
CA VAL A 188 39.17 -59.32 -50.66
C VAL A 188 39.14 -60.84 -50.48
N ARG A 189 37.97 -61.44 -50.19
CA ARG A 189 37.83 -62.90 -50.03
C ARG A 189 38.07 -63.66 -51.33
N ASP A 190 37.74 -63.04 -52.46
CA ASP A 190 37.91 -63.59 -53.80
C ASP A 190 39.33 -63.31 -54.36
N GLY A 191 40.22 -62.69 -53.57
CA GLY A 191 41.61 -62.40 -53.95
C GLY A 191 41.78 -61.34 -55.05
N SER A 192 40.74 -60.56 -55.35
CA SER A 192 40.72 -59.57 -56.44
C SER A 192 41.00 -58.13 -56.01
N ALA A 193 40.89 -57.82 -54.71
CA ALA A 193 41.30 -56.53 -54.14
C ALA A 193 42.62 -56.66 -53.37
N GLY A 194 43.64 -55.90 -53.76
CA GLY A 194 44.96 -55.91 -53.11
C GLY A 194 45.01 -55.13 -51.79
N TRP A 195 46.11 -55.29 -51.04
CA TRP A 195 46.31 -54.67 -49.73
C TRP A 195 46.12 -53.14 -49.73
N ALA A 196 46.58 -52.44 -50.77
CA ALA A 196 46.56 -50.98 -50.83
C ALA A 196 45.14 -50.41 -51.06
N GLU A 197 44.34 -51.01 -51.96
CA GLU A 197 42.93 -50.63 -52.12
C GLU A 197 42.15 -50.91 -50.84
N THR A 198 42.38 -52.10 -50.26
CA THR A 198 41.73 -52.55 -49.02
C THR A 198 42.02 -51.57 -47.89
N TYR A 199 43.30 -51.28 -47.63
CA TYR A 199 43.73 -50.30 -46.64
C TYR A 199 43.12 -48.92 -46.90
N GLY A 200 43.21 -48.43 -48.15
CA GLY A 200 42.73 -47.11 -48.52
C GLY A 200 41.22 -46.92 -48.37
N ARG A 201 40.40 -47.94 -48.70
CA ARG A 201 38.94 -47.89 -48.59
C ARG A 201 38.47 -47.96 -47.14
N TYR A 202 38.94 -48.93 -46.35
CA TYR A 202 38.62 -48.98 -44.92
C TYR A 202 39.04 -47.69 -44.19
N THR A 203 40.22 -47.16 -44.50
CA THR A 203 40.73 -45.95 -43.85
C THR A 203 39.93 -44.70 -44.25
N ARG A 204 39.41 -44.60 -45.48
CA ARG A 204 38.45 -43.54 -45.85
C ARG A 204 37.12 -43.65 -45.11
N THR A 205 36.56 -44.86 -44.97
CA THR A 205 35.34 -45.08 -44.16
C THR A 205 35.55 -44.69 -42.70
N ILE A 206 36.69 -45.07 -42.10
CA ILE A 206 37.03 -44.68 -40.72
C ILE A 206 37.23 -43.16 -40.60
N ALA A 207 37.82 -42.50 -41.62
CA ALA A 207 37.99 -41.04 -41.63
C ALA A 207 36.65 -40.27 -41.59
N ALA A 208 35.61 -40.77 -42.27
CA ALA A 208 34.27 -40.17 -42.24
C ALA A 208 33.66 -40.13 -40.82
N ALA A 209 33.94 -41.15 -39.99
CA ALA A 209 33.49 -41.20 -38.59
C ALA A 209 33.99 -40.01 -37.76
N PHE A 210 35.24 -39.56 -37.99
CA PHE A 210 35.79 -38.36 -37.35
C PHE A 210 35.18 -37.05 -37.88
N GLY A 211 34.48 -37.09 -39.03
CA GLY A 211 33.60 -36.02 -39.47
C GLY A 211 32.43 -35.81 -38.51
N VAL A 212 31.82 -36.89 -38.00
CA VAL A 212 30.74 -36.84 -37.00
C VAL A 212 31.26 -36.19 -35.70
N GLY A 213 32.39 -36.66 -35.18
CA GLY A 213 33.02 -36.06 -33.99
C GLY A 213 33.31 -34.55 -34.16
N GLY A 214 33.82 -34.16 -35.33
CA GLY A 214 34.04 -32.75 -35.71
C GLY A 214 32.77 -31.97 -36.11
N ALA A 215 31.58 -32.53 -35.93
CA ALA A 215 30.30 -31.81 -35.94
C ALA A 215 29.71 -31.72 -34.53
N LEU A 216 29.87 -32.77 -33.71
CA LEU A 216 29.50 -32.77 -32.29
C LEU A 216 30.24 -31.67 -31.50
N THR A 217 31.49 -31.34 -31.87
CA THR A 217 32.25 -30.21 -31.29
C THR A 217 31.56 -28.85 -31.45
N SER A 218 30.73 -28.63 -32.48
CA SER A 218 30.03 -27.35 -32.69
C SER A 218 28.70 -27.22 -31.95
N ILE A 219 28.25 -28.27 -31.24
CA ILE A 219 27.04 -28.24 -30.41
C ILE A 219 27.30 -27.70 -29.00
N GLN A 220 28.57 -27.73 -28.56
CA GLN A 220 28.94 -27.58 -27.17
C GLN A 220 29.39 -26.14 -26.85
N ASP A 221 28.99 -25.62 -25.68
CA ASP A 221 29.44 -24.33 -25.19
C ASP A 221 30.98 -24.29 -25.02
N ALA A 222 31.57 -23.09 -25.00
CA ALA A 222 33.02 -22.88 -25.18
C ALA A 222 33.94 -23.78 -24.31
N ASP A 223 33.60 -23.98 -23.03
CA ASP A 223 34.40 -24.82 -22.12
C ASP A 223 34.28 -26.32 -22.45
N LEU A 224 33.11 -26.77 -22.91
CA LEU A 224 32.87 -28.17 -23.33
C LEU A 224 33.46 -28.44 -24.72
N GLY A 225 33.40 -27.47 -25.63
CA GLY A 225 34.01 -27.56 -26.97
C GLY A 225 35.53 -27.77 -26.94
N SER A 226 36.22 -27.29 -25.90
CA SER A 226 37.63 -27.60 -25.62
C SER A 226 37.82 -29.11 -25.39
N ASP A 227 37.07 -29.71 -24.45
CA ASP A 227 37.21 -31.13 -24.14
C ASP A 227 36.77 -32.03 -25.32
N ALA A 228 35.72 -31.66 -26.06
CA ALA A 228 35.30 -32.40 -27.26
C ALA A 228 36.34 -32.36 -28.39
N ARG A 229 37.11 -31.27 -28.50
CA ARG A 229 38.25 -31.20 -29.42
C ARG A 229 39.38 -32.15 -28.98
N VAL A 230 39.71 -32.18 -27.69
CA VAL A 230 40.72 -33.10 -27.13
C VAL A 230 40.35 -34.56 -27.42
N LEU A 231 39.08 -34.94 -27.19
CA LEU A 231 38.56 -36.27 -27.52
C LEU A 231 38.74 -36.60 -29.02
N LEU A 232 38.47 -35.65 -29.92
CA LEU A 232 38.61 -35.84 -31.36
C LEU A 232 40.07 -35.99 -31.81
N GLU A 233 40.99 -35.20 -31.26
CA GLU A 233 42.43 -35.32 -31.56
C GLU A 233 43.00 -36.63 -30.99
N PHE A 234 42.60 -37.03 -29.77
CA PHE A 234 43.04 -38.25 -29.12
C PHE A 234 42.50 -39.53 -29.81
N ALA A 235 41.23 -39.54 -30.22
CA ALA A 235 40.65 -40.65 -30.99
C ALA A 235 41.31 -40.80 -32.38
N ARG A 236 41.72 -39.70 -33.01
CA ARG A 236 42.52 -39.71 -34.25
C ARG A 236 43.95 -40.22 -34.02
N ALA A 237 44.57 -39.92 -32.88
CA ALA A 237 45.85 -40.54 -32.50
C ALA A 237 45.71 -42.06 -32.29
N GLY A 238 44.61 -42.50 -31.66
CA GLY A 238 44.25 -43.91 -31.55
C GLY A 238 43.98 -44.60 -32.89
N GLU A 239 43.49 -43.88 -33.90
CA GLU A 239 43.39 -44.38 -35.28
C GLU A 239 44.74 -44.44 -35.98
N ALA A 240 45.62 -43.46 -35.79
CA ALA A 240 46.97 -43.51 -36.35
C ALA A 240 47.75 -44.73 -35.81
N LEU A 241 47.65 -45.03 -34.51
CA LEU A 241 48.21 -46.25 -33.91
C LEU A 241 47.63 -47.54 -34.54
N ALA A 242 46.33 -47.54 -34.91
CA ALA A 242 45.67 -48.63 -35.61
C ALA A 242 45.95 -48.67 -37.13
N GLN A 243 46.65 -47.67 -37.69
CA GLN A 243 47.21 -47.69 -39.03
C GLN A 243 48.64 -48.25 -39.02
N GLU A 244 49.46 -47.84 -38.04
CA GLU A 244 50.82 -48.37 -37.81
C GLU A 244 50.81 -49.90 -37.77
N ASP A 245 49.94 -50.51 -36.96
CA ASP A 245 49.82 -51.96 -36.83
C ASP A 245 49.38 -52.64 -38.13
N ALA A 246 48.32 -52.13 -38.78
CA ALA A 246 47.79 -52.72 -40.02
C ALA A 246 48.82 -52.68 -41.17
N VAL A 247 49.65 -51.65 -41.23
CA VAL A 247 50.70 -51.48 -42.23
C VAL A 247 51.95 -52.31 -41.90
N LEU A 248 52.36 -52.38 -40.63
CA LEU A 248 53.52 -53.18 -40.20
C LEU A 248 53.23 -54.69 -40.25
N ALA A 249 52.07 -55.14 -39.75
CA ALA A 249 51.67 -56.55 -39.76
C ALA A 249 51.47 -57.09 -41.19
N SER A 250 51.00 -56.26 -42.13
CA SER A 250 50.93 -56.65 -43.54
C SER A 250 52.29 -56.62 -44.24
N ALA A 251 53.21 -55.71 -43.86
CA ALA A 251 54.59 -55.73 -44.34
C ALA A 251 55.39 -56.97 -43.90
N ARG A 252 55.08 -57.55 -42.71
CA ARG A 252 55.67 -58.81 -42.27
C ARG A 252 55.34 -59.97 -43.21
N LEU A 253 54.09 -60.06 -43.68
CA LEU A 253 53.63 -61.07 -44.64
C LEU A 253 54.25 -60.87 -46.03
N ASP A 254 54.39 -59.61 -46.46
CA ASP A 254 55.00 -59.21 -47.74
C ASP A 254 56.53 -59.40 -47.78
N GLY A 255 57.15 -59.73 -46.63
CA GLY A 255 58.61 -59.85 -46.47
C GLY A 255 59.41 -58.56 -46.69
N THR A 256 58.77 -57.45 -47.08
CA THR A 256 59.43 -56.20 -47.47
C THR A 256 58.73 -54.98 -46.90
N PHE A 257 59.53 -53.98 -46.49
CA PHE A 257 59.02 -52.73 -45.95
C PHE A 257 59.68 -51.54 -46.62
N HIS A 258 59.04 -51.06 -47.68
CA HIS A 258 59.56 -49.99 -48.53
C HIS A 258 58.40 -49.29 -49.27
N GLY A 259 58.70 -48.26 -50.06
CA GLY A 259 57.73 -47.60 -50.92
C GLY A 259 56.53 -47.05 -50.16
N GLU A 260 55.32 -47.52 -50.52
CA GLU A 260 54.08 -47.03 -49.93
C GLU A 260 53.89 -47.46 -48.46
N ARG A 261 54.18 -48.73 -48.10
CA ARG A 261 54.03 -49.21 -46.71
C ARG A 261 54.86 -48.38 -45.73
N LEU A 262 56.12 -48.10 -46.07
CA LEU A 262 57.00 -47.27 -45.22
C LEU A 262 56.47 -45.84 -45.07
N ARG A 263 56.03 -45.19 -46.16
CA ARG A 263 55.46 -43.83 -46.09
C ARG A 263 54.19 -43.76 -45.25
N LEU A 264 53.30 -44.74 -45.36
CA LEU A 264 52.07 -44.81 -44.58
C LEU A 264 52.37 -44.99 -43.09
N PHE A 265 53.31 -45.87 -42.73
CA PHE A 265 53.73 -46.06 -41.34
C PHE A 265 54.39 -44.81 -40.75
N THR A 266 55.37 -44.20 -41.43
CA THR A 266 55.99 -42.95 -40.96
C THR A 266 54.95 -41.83 -40.81
N GLY A 267 54.03 -41.70 -41.76
CA GLY A 267 52.94 -40.72 -41.68
C GLY A 267 52.01 -40.96 -40.49
N ALA A 268 51.71 -42.22 -40.16
CA ALA A 268 50.91 -42.57 -39.00
C ALA A 268 51.63 -42.29 -37.68
N VAL A 269 52.91 -42.69 -37.54
CA VAL A 269 53.72 -42.44 -36.33
C VAL A 269 53.82 -40.93 -36.03
N GLU A 270 54.15 -40.11 -37.03
CA GLU A 270 54.28 -38.65 -36.84
C GLU A 270 52.93 -37.99 -36.55
N LEU A 271 51.84 -38.44 -37.20
CA LEU A 271 50.49 -37.98 -36.91
C LEU A 271 50.07 -38.34 -35.47
N ARG A 272 50.34 -39.58 -35.03
CA ARG A 272 50.07 -40.05 -33.67
C ARG A 272 50.84 -39.23 -32.64
N ARG A 273 52.15 -39.07 -32.81
CA ARG A 273 53.03 -38.29 -31.92
C ARG A 273 52.55 -36.84 -31.82
N THR A 274 52.22 -36.20 -32.95
CA THR A 274 51.71 -34.82 -33.01
C THR A 274 50.37 -34.65 -32.29
N LEU A 275 49.36 -35.45 -32.64
CA LEU A 275 48.02 -35.37 -32.04
C LEU A 275 48.00 -35.74 -30.55
N THR A 276 48.87 -36.66 -30.13
CA THR A 276 49.03 -36.98 -28.71
C THR A 276 49.63 -35.79 -27.97
N GLY A 277 50.67 -35.14 -28.53
CA GLY A 277 51.30 -33.96 -27.95
C GLY A 277 50.35 -32.78 -27.76
N SER A 278 49.42 -32.54 -28.70
CA SER A 278 48.38 -31.51 -28.54
C SER A 278 47.29 -31.92 -27.56
N ALA A 279 46.67 -33.10 -27.74
CA ALA A 279 45.55 -33.53 -26.92
C ALA A 279 45.91 -33.68 -25.43
N VAL A 280 47.10 -34.23 -25.12
CA VAL A 280 47.57 -34.41 -23.74
C VAL A 280 47.82 -33.07 -23.04
N ALA A 281 48.17 -32.00 -23.77
CA ALA A 281 48.38 -30.68 -23.19
C ALA A 281 47.13 -30.17 -22.46
N ASP A 282 45.94 -30.44 -23.02
CA ASP A 282 44.64 -30.00 -22.50
C ASP A 282 43.89 -31.07 -21.67
N LEU A 283 44.42 -32.30 -21.53
CA LEU A 283 43.87 -33.30 -20.61
C LEU A 283 43.91 -32.81 -19.14
N ARG A 284 42.83 -33.05 -18.40
CA ARG A 284 42.58 -32.55 -17.04
C ARG A 284 42.43 -33.70 -16.05
N GLY A 285 42.79 -33.48 -14.79
CA GLY A 285 42.47 -34.36 -13.66
C GLY A 285 42.85 -35.83 -13.87
N THR A 286 41.89 -36.72 -13.61
CA THR A 286 42.01 -38.18 -13.74
C THR A 286 42.45 -38.64 -15.12
N GLU A 287 41.91 -38.01 -16.16
CA GLU A 287 42.17 -38.32 -17.56
C GLU A 287 43.66 -38.13 -17.91
N ARG A 288 44.30 -37.09 -17.35
CA ARG A 288 45.73 -36.84 -17.53
C ARG A 288 46.60 -37.83 -16.77
N SER A 289 46.29 -38.09 -15.50
CA SER A 289 47.03 -39.07 -14.69
C SER A 289 46.97 -40.49 -15.28
N ALA A 290 45.87 -40.85 -15.94
CA ALA A 290 45.74 -42.10 -16.67
C ALA A 290 46.61 -42.14 -17.95
N TRP A 291 46.75 -41.00 -18.64
CA TRP A 291 47.70 -40.87 -19.76
C TRP A 291 49.15 -40.97 -19.27
N ASP A 292 49.53 -40.24 -18.24
CA ASP A 292 50.92 -40.20 -17.75
C ASP A 292 51.36 -41.61 -17.33
N ALA A 293 50.52 -42.35 -16.60
CA ALA A 293 50.74 -43.76 -16.24
C ALA A 293 50.76 -44.73 -17.44
N LEU A 294 50.18 -44.37 -18.59
CA LEU A 294 50.28 -45.14 -19.83
C LEU A 294 51.60 -44.83 -20.56
N ALA A 295 52.00 -43.56 -20.61
CA ALA A 295 53.23 -43.10 -21.25
C ALA A 295 54.49 -43.62 -20.53
N ASP A 296 54.49 -43.64 -19.19
CA ASP A 296 55.54 -44.22 -18.35
C ASP A 296 55.58 -45.76 -18.42
N SER A 297 54.62 -46.41 -19.08
CA SER A 297 54.57 -47.87 -19.14
C SER A 297 55.60 -48.46 -20.09
N GLY A 298 56.22 -49.58 -19.69
CA GLY A 298 57.16 -50.32 -20.55
C GLY A 298 56.57 -50.81 -21.88
N ALA A 299 55.23 -50.82 -22.02
CA ALA A 299 54.58 -51.07 -23.30
C ALA A 299 54.63 -49.86 -24.25
N TYR A 300 54.47 -48.64 -23.73
CA TYR A 300 54.60 -47.42 -24.53
C TYR A 300 56.06 -47.18 -24.94
N ALA A 301 57.00 -47.38 -24.02
CA ALA A 301 58.44 -47.38 -24.33
C ALA A 301 58.82 -48.49 -25.33
N GLY A 302 58.25 -49.68 -25.18
CA GLY A 302 58.47 -50.81 -26.10
C GLY A 302 57.91 -50.58 -27.52
N LEU A 303 56.79 -49.86 -27.63
CA LEU A 303 56.20 -49.42 -28.90
C LEU A 303 57.15 -48.44 -29.62
N GLY A 304 57.51 -47.33 -28.94
CA GLY A 304 58.41 -46.31 -29.50
C GLY A 304 59.78 -46.86 -29.90
N ALA A 305 60.35 -47.77 -29.09
CA ALA A 305 61.61 -48.44 -29.40
C ALA A 305 61.57 -49.37 -30.64
N VAL A 306 60.38 -49.77 -31.11
CA VAL A 306 60.19 -50.43 -32.41
C VAL A 306 59.99 -49.41 -33.52
N GLU A 307 59.14 -48.38 -33.31
CA GLU A 307 58.94 -47.28 -34.26
C GLU A 307 60.27 -46.63 -34.67
N ASP A 308 61.07 -46.15 -33.71
CA ASP A 308 62.31 -45.43 -33.98
C ASP A 308 63.35 -46.30 -34.70
N ARG A 309 63.36 -47.61 -34.45
CA ARG A 309 64.25 -48.56 -35.14
C ARG A 309 63.81 -48.78 -36.59
N VAL A 310 62.51 -48.92 -36.82
CA VAL A 310 61.90 -49.08 -38.14
C VAL A 310 62.08 -47.80 -38.98
N LEU A 311 62.06 -46.62 -38.34
CA LEU A 311 62.35 -45.33 -38.98
C LEU A 311 63.85 -45.14 -39.28
N ALA A 312 64.75 -45.60 -38.40
CA ALA A 312 66.19 -45.39 -38.52
C ALA A 312 66.90 -46.35 -39.50
N ASP A 313 66.52 -47.63 -39.56
CA ASP A 313 67.20 -48.64 -40.38
C ASP A 313 66.92 -48.51 -41.90
N GLY A 314 65.88 -47.76 -42.29
CA GLY A 314 65.51 -47.53 -43.69
C GLY A 314 64.78 -48.70 -44.37
N PRO A 315 64.46 -48.57 -45.68
CA PRO A 315 63.61 -49.53 -46.39
C PRO A 315 64.27 -50.89 -46.62
N GLY A 316 63.53 -51.98 -46.34
CA GLY A 316 63.91 -53.36 -46.69
C GLY A 316 63.48 -54.40 -45.66
N ALA A 317 63.82 -55.67 -45.94
CA ALA A 317 63.48 -56.81 -45.07
C ALA A 317 64.12 -56.73 -43.66
N ARG A 318 65.30 -56.11 -43.53
CA ARG A 318 66.00 -55.96 -42.24
C ARG A 318 65.22 -55.13 -41.22
N ALA A 319 64.42 -54.16 -41.66
CA ALA A 319 63.55 -53.38 -40.78
C ALA A 319 62.38 -54.22 -40.24
N VAL A 320 61.87 -55.16 -41.04
CA VAL A 320 60.81 -56.11 -40.67
C VAL A 320 61.33 -57.12 -39.63
N GLU A 321 62.48 -57.75 -39.92
CA GLU A 321 63.08 -58.81 -39.11
C GLU A 321 63.48 -58.35 -37.69
N LYS A 322 64.00 -57.13 -37.57
CA LYS A 322 64.39 -56.53 -36.27
C LYS A 322 63.22 -56.06 -35.40
N ALA A 323 61.99 -56.06 -35.93
CA ALA A 323 60.79 -55.65 -35.23
C ALA A 323 60.04 -56.88 -34.67
N SER A 324 60.49 -57.38 -33.51
CA SER A 324 59.88 -58.52 -32.79
C SER A 324 58.34 -58.45 -32.79
N GLU A 325 57.71 -59.40 -33.47
CA GLU A 325 56.26 -59.41 -33.66
C GLU A 325 55.52 -59.60 -32.32
N ALA A 326 55.91 -60.58 -31.51
CA ALA A 326 55.31 -60.79 -30.20
C ALA A 326 55.42 -59.55 -29.28
N THR A 327 56.55 -58.83 -29.36
CA THR A 327 56.76 -57.58 -28.59
C THR A 327 55.88 -56.46 -29.12
N TRP A 328 55.85 -56.23 -30.44
CA TRP A 328 54.99 -55.21 -31.06
C TRP A 328 53.52 -55.48 -30.78
N ASN A 329 53.02 -56.68 -31.10
CA ASN A 329 51.60 -57.02 -30.96
C ASN A 329 51.13 -56.85 -29.51
N THR A 330 51.97 -57.21 -28.53
CA THR A 330 51.67 -57.02 -27.10
C THR A 330 51.70 -55.54 -26.68
N ALA A 331 52.69 -54.77 -27.15
CA ALA A 331 52.83 -53.35 -26.87
C ALA A 331 51.68 -52.54 -27.49
N HIS A 332 51.44 -52.70 -28.80
CA HIS A 332 50.34 -52.08 -29.53
C HIS A 332 48.99 -52.39 -28.88
N ALA A 333 48.66 -53.66 -28.63
CA ALA A 333 47.38 -54.03 -28.02
C ALA A 333 47.17 -53.36 -26.64
N ARG A 334 48.23 -53.25 -25.82
CA ARG A 334 48.15 -52.60 -24.50
C ARG A 334 48.02 -51.08 -24.60
N VAL A 335 48.78 -50.43 -25.48
CA VAL A 335 48.70 -48.96 -25.69
C VAL A 335 47.37 -48.58 -26.32
N GLN A 336 46.93 -49.29 -27.36
CA GLN A 336 45.64 -49.08 -28.03
C GLN A 336 44.46 -49.26 -27.06
N HIS A 337 44.51 -50.26 -26.16
CA HIS A 337 43.49 -50.45 -25.14
C HIS A 337 43.54 -49.36 -24.07
N GLY A 338 44.73 -48.95 -23.62
CA GLY A 338 44.92 -47.81 -22.71
C GLY A 338 44.34 -46.52 -23.27
N MET A 339 44.66 -46.18 -24.53
CA MET A 339 44.11 -45.01 -25.21
C MET A 339 42.57 -45.07 -25.32
N ARG A 340 41.99 -46.18 -25.78
CA ARG A 340 40.51 -46.30 -25.83
C ARG A 340 39.88 -46.16 -24.43
N THR A 341 40.53 -46.67 -23.38
CA THR A 341 40.05 -46.52 -22.00
C THR A 341 40.06 -45.06 -21.55
N ILE A 342 41.13 -44.32 -21.86
CA ILE A 342 41.25 -42.88 -21.58
C ILE A 342 40.22 -42.08 -22.38
N GLU A 343 39.99 -42.39 -23.66
CA GLU A 343 38.94 -41.76 -24.49
C GLU A 343 37.54 -41.96 -23.87
N ASP A 344 37.20 -43.20 -23.51
CA ASP A 344 35.91 -43.52 -22.90
C ASP A 344 35.76 -42.90 -21.50
N GLU A 345 36.82 -42.84 -20.68
CA GLU A 345 36.78 -42.20 -19.37
C GLU A 345 36.72 -40.68 -19.45
N ALA A 346 37.43 -40.07 -20.40
CA ALA A 346 37.39 -38.64 -20.65
C ALA A 346 36.01 -38.20 -21.16
N ALA A 347 35.39 -38.94 -22.08
CA ALA A 347 34.05 -38.62 -22.56
C ALA A 347 32.98 -38.81 -21.47
N ARG A 348 33.04 -39.90 -20.70
CA ARG A 348 32.24 -40.05 -19.47
C ARG A 348 32.59 -38.99 -18.41
N GLY A 349 33.80 -38.44 -18.44
CA GLY A 349 34.26 -37.29 -17.66
C GLY A 349 33.51 -36.02 -18.04
N VAL A 350 33.48 -35.67 -19.32
CA VAL A 350 32.68 -34.56 -19.87
C VAL A 350 31.20 -34.71 -19.49
N ALA A 351 30.60 -35.87 -19.72
CA ALA A 351 29.18 -36.12 -19.41
C ALA A 351 28.83 -36.03 -17.91
N ARG A 352 29.81 -36.23 -17.01
CA ARG A 352 29.69 -36.02 -15.54
C ARG A 352 30.03 -34.60 -15.11
N ARG A 353 31.02 -33.95 -15.74
CA ARG A 353 31.43 -32.56 -15.42
C ARG A 353 30.41 -31.55 -15.93
N ALA A 354 29.69 -31.88 -17.00
CA ALA A 354 28.51 -31.16 -17.47
C ALA A 354 27.28 -31.32 -16.54
N ASP A 355 27.26 -32.30 -15.64
CA ASP A 355 26.10 -32.61 -14.78
C ASP A 355 26.07 -31.74 -13.50
N PRO A 356 25.24 -30.67 -13.41
CA PRO A 356 25.01 -29.95 -12.17
C PRO A 356 24.67 -30.85 -10.98
N PHE A 357 23.89 -31.93 -11.17
CA PHE A 357 23.39 -32.77 -10.08
C PHE A 357 24.45 -33.66 -9.42
N THR A 358 25.67 -33.75 -9.97
CA THR A 358 26.80 -34.41 -9.29
C THR A 358 27.19 -33.72 -7.98
N ARG A 359 26.77 -32.46 -7.77
CA ARG A 359 26.86 -31.74 -6.48
C ARG A 359 25.52 -31.65 -5.73
N GLY A 360 24.56 -32.51 -6.10
CA GLY A 360 23.26 -32.69 -5.47
C GLY A 360 22.29 -31.52 -5.64
N LEU A 361 21.24 -31.51 -4.83
CA LEU A 361 20.28 -30.39 -4.70
C LEU A 361 20.92 -29.10 -4.14
N LEU A 362 22.20 -29.15 -3.76
CA LEU A 362 22.99 -28.04 -3.22
C LEU A 362 23.82 -27.30 -4.29
N THR A 363 23.48 -27.45 -5.57
CA THR A 363 24.02 -26.56 -6.60
C THR A 363 23.68 -25.10 -6.30
N PRO A 364 24.57 -24.13 -6.57
CA PRO A 364 24.26 -22.71 -6.42
C PRO A 364 23.02 -22.28 -7.20
N ALA A 365 22.77 -22.86 -8.38
CA ALA A 365 21.58 -22.62 -9.19
C ALA A 365 20.30 -23.19 -8.55
N GLY A 366 20.29 -24.47 -8.14
CA GLY A 366 19.15 -25.09 -7.47
C GLY A 366 18.81 -24.41 -6.14
N ALA A 367 19.84 -24.07 -5.35
CA ALA A 367 19.70 -23.29 -4.13
C ALA A 367 19.17 -21.87 -4.41
N ALA A 368 19.64 -21.18 -5.46
CA ALA A 368 19.12 -19.87 -5.84
C ALA A 368 17.65 -19.91 -6.30
N VAL A 369 17.22 -20.97 -7.00
CA VAL A 369 15.80 -21.17 -7.37
C VAL A 369 14.95 -21.44 -6.12
N LEU A 370 15.41 -22.26 -5.18
CA LEU A 370 14.68 -22.55 -3.92
C LEU A 370 14.61 -21.32 -2.97
N LEU A 371 15.75 -20.66 -2.74
CA LEU A 371 15.82 -19.44 -1.94
C LEU A 371 15.09 -18.27 -2.61
N GLY A 372 15.13 -18.19 -3.94
CA GLY A 372 14.36 -17.23 -4.73
C GLY A 372 12.85 -17.45 -4.60
N LEU A 373 12.39 -18.71 -4.64
CA LEU A 373 10.98 -19.05 -4.40
C LEU A 373 10.55 -18.69 -2.96
N ALA A 374 11.40 -18.99 -1.97
CA ALA A 374 11.17 -18.61 -0.59
C ALA A 374 11.12 -17.08 -0.41
N ALA A 375 12.00 -16.33 -1.10
CA ALA A 375 12.00 -14.87 -1.11
C ALA A 375 10.76 -14.28 -1.80
N VAL A 376 10.29 -14.87 -2.91
CA VAL A 376 9.02 -14.49 -3.57
C VAL A 376 7.83 -14.73 -2.64
N ALA A 377 7.77 -15.90 -1.99
CA ALA A 377 6.71 -16.22 -1.03
C ALA A 377 6.72 -15.28 0.18
N ALA A 378 7.90 -15.03 0.78
CA ALA A 378 8.05 -14.10 1.89
C ALA A 378 7.68 -12.67 1.49
N SER A 379 8.16 -12.19 0.34
CA SER A 379 7.84 -10.87 -0.22
C SER A 379 6.33 -10.71 -0.43
N LEU A 380 5.65 -11.71 -1.00
CA LEU A 380 4.20 -11.72 -1.18
C LEU A 380 3.46 -11.70 0.16
N VAL A 381 3.88 -12.50 1.15
CA VAL A 381 3.25 -12.51 2.49
C VAL A 381 3.44 -11.18 3.22
N ILE A 382 4.64 -10.58 3.16
CA ILE A 382 4.92 -9.26 3.75
C ILE A 382 4.11 -8.17 3.05
N SER A 383 4.08 -8.17 1.71
CA SER A 383 3.29 -7.26 0.87
C SER A 383 1.80 -7.32 1.22
N VAL A 384 1.23 -8.53 1.36
CA VAL A 384 -0.18 -8.72 1.75
C VAL A 384 -0.43 -8.34 3.21
N ARG A 385 0.50 -8.60 4.14
CA ARG A 385 0.39 -8.19 5.55
C ARG A 385 0.31 -6.67 5.69
N ILE A 386 1.31 -5.96 5.14
CA ILE A 386 1.40 -4.48 5.19
C ILE A 386 0.22 -3.86 4.42
N GLY A 387 -0.04 -4.32 3.20
CA GLY A 387 -1.13 -3.81 2.38
C GLY A 387 -2.53 -4.04 2.97
N ARG A 388 -2.70 -5.05 3.84
CA ARG A 388 -3.96 -5.25 4.57
C ARG A 388 -4.09 -4.34 5.79
N GLY A 389 -3.01 -4.11 6.56
CA GLY A 389 -3.00 -3.20 7.72
C GLY A 389 -3.42 -1.79 7.31
N LEU A 390 -2.60 -1.15 6.47
CA LEU A 390 -2.81 0.22 5.98
C LEU A 390 -4.21 0.44 5.38
N VAL A 391 -4.75 -0.56 4.68
CA VAL A 391 -6.10 -0.48 4.08
C VAL A 391 -7.20 -0.60 5.14
N VAL A 392 -7.01 -1.39 6.20
CA VAL A 392 -7.97 -1.48 7.32
C VAL A 392 -7.92 -0.21 8.17
N GLU A 393 -6.73 0.28 8.53
CA GLU A 393 -6.54 1.50 9.32
C GLU A 393 -7.15 2.72 8.63
N LEU A 394 -6.81 2.96 7.34
CA LEU A 394 -7.34 4.11 6.58
C LEU A 394 -8.85 4.01 6.31
N VAL A 395 -9.40 2.80 6.17
CA VAL A 395 -10.86 2.63 6.05
C VAL A 395 -11.55 2.83 7.40
N SER A 396 -10.96 2.38 8.50
CA SER A 396 -11.45 2.59 9.86
C SER A 396 -11.50 4.09 10.19
N LEU A 397 -10.36 4.79 10.07
CA LEU A 397 -10.26 6.24 10.29
C LEU A 397 -11.28 7.04 9.48
N ARG A 398 -11.43 6.72 8.19
CA ARG A 398 -12.44 7.33 7.31
C ARG A 398 -13.87 7.07 7.80
N ASN A 399 -14.17 5.84 8.22
CA ASN A 399 -15.51 5.49 8.71
C ASN A 399 -15.82 6.21 10.03
N THR A 400 -14.87 6.25 10.97
CA THR A 400 -14.98 6.98 12.25
C THR A 400 -15.20 8.48 12.03
N ALA A 401 -14.44 9.11 11.12
CA ALA A 401 -14.62 10.51 10.77
C ALA A 401 -16.02 10.79 10.17
N LEU A 402 -16.51 9.90 9.30
CA LEU A 402 -17.85 10.00 8.73
C LEU A 402 -18.96 9.76 9.78
N GLU A 403 -18.75 8.89 10.75
CA GLU A 403 -19.71 8.65 11.84
C GLU A 403 -19.80 9.85 12.80
N ILE A 404 -18.66 10.42 13.20
CA ILE A 404 -18.59 11.62 14.03
C ILE A 404 -19.33 12.77 13.33
N ALA A 405 -19.01 13.03 12.06
CA ALA A 405 -19.55 14.15 11.30
C ALA A 405 -21.03 14.00 10.92
N ARG A 406 -21.51 12.77 10.64
CA ARG A 406 -22.88 12.53 10.15
C ARG A 406 -23.88 12.05 11.20
N ARG A 407 -23.41 11.44 12.29
CA ARG A 407 -24.28 10.90 13.37
C ARG A 407 -24.00 11.57 14.71
N LYS A 408 -22.83 11.31 15.32
CA LYS A 408 -22.59 11.67 16.72
C LYS A 408 -22.73 13.16 17.02
N LEU A 409 -22.02 14.01 16.27
CA LEU A 409 -22.06 15.46 16.52
C LEU A 409 -23.46 16.06 16.23
N PRO A 410 -24.15 15.74 15.12
CA PRO A 410 -25.55 16.14 14.93
C PRO A 410 -26.55 15.61 15.98
N GLU A 411 -26.27 14.47 16.61
CA GLU A 411 -27.10 13.88 17.66
C GLU A 411 -26.91 14.60 19.01
N ALA A 412 -25.65 14.80 19.43
CA ALA A 412 -25.34 15.62 20.60
C ALA A 412 -25.89 17.05 20.48
N MET A 413 -25.77 17.67 19.29
CA MET A 413 -26.33 19.01 19.02
C MET A 413 -27.87 19.06 19.06
N ARG A 414 -28.59 17.94 18.86
CA ARG A 414 -30.04 17.87 19.07
C ARG A 414 -30.39 17.76 20.56
N ARG A 415 -29.68 16.90 21.29
CA ARG A 415 -29.87 16.65 22.73
C ARG A 415 -29.61 17.94 23.55
N LEU A 416 -28.53 18.65 23.26
CA LEU A 416 -28.23 19.97 23.85
C LEU A 416 -29.34 21.01 23.62
N ARG A 417 -29.98 21.01 22.44
CA ARG A 417 -31.12 21.92 22.14
C ARG A 417 -32.42 21.52 22.85
N ALA A 418 -32.56 20.27 23.28
CA ALA A 418 -33.68 19.79 24.08
C ALA A 418 -33.51 20.09 25.58
N GLY A 419 -32.36 20.62 26.00
CA GLY A 419 -32.03 20.84 27.41
C GLY A 419 -31.49 19.60 28.12
N GLU A 420 -31.05 18.56 27.37
CA GLU A 420 -30.32 17.44 27.96
C GLU A 420 -28.88 17.86 28.30
N GLU A 421 -28.44 17.50 29.50
CA GLU A 421 -27.03 17.57 29.92
C GLU A 421 -26.22 16.48 29.21
N ILE A 422 -25.02 16.82 28.71
CA ILE A 422 -24.16 15.88 27.97
C ILE A 422 -22.76 15.89 28.57
N ASP A 423 -22.36 14.77 29.19
CA ASP A 423 -20.96 14.53 29.52
C ASP A 423 -20.13 14.30 28.25
N VAL A 424 -19.24 15.24 27.96
CA VAL A 424 -18.30 15.18 26.84
C VAL A 424 -17.33 14.00 26.97
N HIS A 425 -17.00 13.57 28.19
CA HIS A 425 -16.08 12.44 28.41
C HIS A 425 -16.74 11.08 28.14
N ALA A 426 -18.04 10.92 28.38
CA ALA A 426 -18.82 9.75 27.97
C ALA A 426 -19.11 9.70 26.46
N GLU A 427 -19.46 10.83 25.84
CA GLU A 427 -19.84 10.88 24.41
C GLU A 427 -18.61 10.79 23.48
N ALA A 428 -17.48 11.39 23.90
CA ALA A 428 -16.20 11.38 23.17
C ALA A 428 -15.02 10.99 24.10
N PRO A 429 -14.94 9.70 24.52
CA PRO A 429 -13.86 9.23 25.38
C PRO A 429 -12.48 9.33 24.70
N PRO A 430 -11.39 9.51 25.47
CA PRO A 430 -10.03 9.48 24.94
C PRO A 430 -9.72 8.09 24.35
N GLY A 431 -9.14 8.06 23.15
CA GLY A 431 -8.60 6.84 22.55
C GLY A 431 -7.27 6.42 23.19
N PRO A 432 -6.72 5.26 22.79
CA PRO A 432 -5.33 4.91 23.09
C PRO A 432 -4.37 5.95 22.46
N PRO A 433 -3.16 6.12 23.02
CA PRO A 433 -2.15 7.02 22.47
C PRO A 433 -1.72 6.58 21.06
N ALA A 434 -1.33 7.54 20.22
CA ALA A 434 -0.88 7.26 18.87
C ALA A 434 0.51 6.58 18.83
N GLU A 435 0.59 5.43 18.16
CA GLU A 435 1.85 4.71 17.89
C GLU A 435 2.44 5.03 16.49
N ASP A 436 1.62 5.50 15.55
CA ASP A 436 1.96 5.81 14.16
C ASP A 436 1.31 7.13 13.67
N GLU A 437 1.64 7.57 12.44
CA GLU A 437 1.05 8.77 11.84
C GLU A 437 -0.47 8.66 11.64
N THR A 438 -1.03 7.47 11.41
CA THR A 438 -2.47 7.26 11.26
C THR A 438 -3.20 7.41 12.61
N GLY A 439 -2.59 6.90 13.68
CA GLY A 439 -3.01 7.11 15.06
C GLY A 439 -3.00 8.59 15.46
N GLN A 440 -1.98 9.36 15.04
CA GLN A 440 -1.91 10.81 15.31
C GLN A 440 -3.10 11.56 14.67
N VAL A 441 -3.51 11.16 13.46
CA VAL A 441 -4.71 11.73 12.82
C VAL A 441 -6.00 11.30 13.55
N ALA A 442 -6.06 10.09 14.08
CA ALA A 442 -7.20 9.63 14.90
C ALA A 442 -7.30 10.40 16.24
N GLU A 443 -6.16 10.65 16.91
CA GLU A 443 -6.08 11.43 18.14
C GLU A 443 -6.45 12.90 17.90
N ALA A 444 -5.95 13.51 16.81
CA ALA A 444 -6.32 14.86 16.40
C ALA A 444 -7.83 14.98 16.13
N LEU A 445 -8.41 14.01 15.41
CA LEU A 445 -9.85 13.95 15.15
C LEU A 445 -10.68 13.82 16.44
N GLY A 446 -10.27 12.93 17.37
CA GLY A 446 -10.91 12.79 18.68
C GLY A 446 -10.76 14.04 19.56
N THR A 447 -9.68 14.80 19.39
CA THR A 447 -9.45 16.07 20.10
C THR A 447 -10.32 17.19 19.54
N VAL A 448 -10.44 17.30 18.21
CA VAL A 448 -11.39 18.22 17.55
C VAL A 448 -12.84 17.88 17.94
N HIS A 449 -13.21 16.59 18.00
CA HIS A 449 -14.55 16.18 18.41
C HIS A 449 -14.89 16.59 19.86
N ARG A 450 -13.96 16.38 20.80
CA ARG A 450 -14.10 16.81 22.21
C ARG A 450 -14.16 18.33 22.33
N ALA A 451 -13.33 19.07 21.59
CA ALA A 451 -13.35 20.53 21.60
C ALA A 451 -14.68 21.10 21.08
N ALA A 452 -15.20 20.55 19.98
CA ALA A 452 -16.50 20.94 19.42
C ALA A 452 -17.66 20.63 20.40
N LEU A 453 -17.60 19.50 21.12
CA LEU A 453 -18.58 19.16 22.15
C LEU A 453 -18.53 20.13 23.34
N ARG A 454 -17.34 20.45 23.88
CA ARG A 454 -17.20 21.42 25.00
C ARG A 454 -17.75 22.80 24.62
N ALA A 455 -17.34 23.34 23.48
CA ALA A 455 -17.82 24.63 23.00
C ALA A 455 -19.36 24.65 22.78
N ALA A 456 -19.98 23.52 22.46
CA ALA A 456 -21.42 23.40 22.36
C ALA A 456 -22.13 23.35 23.73
N VAL A 457 -21.55 22.67 24.72
CA VAL A 457 -22.05 22.62 26.10
C VAL A 457 -21.95 24.00 26.76
N GLU A 458 -20.77 24.62 26.75
CA GLU A 458 -20.52 25.97 27.27
C GLU A 458 -21.50 27.01 26.67
N ARG A 459 -21.79 26.88 25.37
CA ARG A 459 -22.74 27.78 24.68
C ARG A 459 -24.20 27.56 25.09
N ALA A 460 -24.58 26.34 25.46
CA ALA A 460 -25.93 26.01 25.95
C ALA A 460 -26.13 26.46 27.41
N GLU A 461 -25.12 26.27 28.27
CA GLU A 461 -25.13 26.75 29.66
C GLU A 461 -25.32 28.27 29.73
N LEU A 462 -24.59 29.03 28.90
CA LEU A 462 -24.75 30.48 28.79
C LEU A 462 -26.16 30.92 28.36
N ALA A 463 -26.83 30.15 27.49
CA ALA A 463 -28.21 30.42 27.09
C ALA A 463 -29.22 30.12 28.20
N SER A 464 -28.98 29.05 28.98
CA SER A 464 -29.79 28.70 30.15
C SER A 464 -29.69 29.79 31.24
N GLY A 465 -28.48 30.27 31.54
CA GLY A 465 -28.24 31.28 32.58
C GLY A 465 -29.03 32.58 32.39
N ILE A 466 -29.23 33.03 31.14
CA ILE A 466 -30.03 34.23 30.81
C ILE A 466 -31.48 34.06 31.28
N SER A 467 -32.08 32.88 31.11
CA SER A 467 -33.46 32.61 31.54
C SER A 467 -33.62 32.72 33.06
N GLY A 468 -32.60 32.32 33.83
CA GLY A 468 -32.58 32.43 35.29
C GLY A 468 -32.55 33.88 35.79
N VAL A 469 -31.92 34.80 35.04
CA VAL A 469 -31.90 36.24 35.38
C VAL A 469 -33.30 36.85 35.31
N PHE A 470 -34.10 36.47 34.30
CA PHE A 470 -35.48 36.94 34.17
C PHE A 470 -36.37 36.49 35.34
N VAL A 471 -36.27 35.24 35.80
CA VAL A 471 -37.00 34.76 37.01
C VAL A 471 -36.69 35.63 38.23
N ASN A 472 -35.41 35.97 38.42
CA ASN A 472 -34.92 36.71 39.57
C ASN A 472 -35.38 38.18 39.54
N LEU A 473 -35.23 38.84 38.37
CA LEU A 473 -35.70 40.20 38.14
C LEU A 473 -37.22 40.31 38.36
N ALA A 474 -38.00 39.39 37.78
CA ALA A 474 -39.45 39.32 37.91
C ALA A 474 -39.89 39.21 39.39
N ARG A 475 -39.31 38.26 40.12
CA ARG A 475 -39.59 38.06 41.56
C ARG A 475 -39.21 39.28 42.40
N ARG A 476 -38.10 39.95 42.08
CA ARG A 476 -37.66 41.16 42.79
C ARG A 476 -38.62 42.33 42.56
N SER A 477 -39.08 42.52 41.32
CA SER A 477 -40.12 43.52 41.00
C SER A 477 -41.44 43.22 41.72
N GLN A 478 -41.91 41.97 41.71
CA GLN A 478 -43.16 41.58 42.36
C GLN A 478 -43.16 41.88 43.88
N ILE A 479 -42.04 41.64 44.57
CA ILE A 479 -41.87 41.96 46.00
C ILE A 479 -41.91 43.47 46.25
N LEU A 480 -41.31 44.27 45.34
CA LEU A 480 -41.22 45.72 45.48
C LEU A 480 -42.59 46.38 45.23
N VAL A 481 -43.30 45.92 44.20
CA VAL A 481 -44.68 46.34 43.87
C VAL A 481 -45.66 45.98 44.98
N HIS A 482 -45.58 44.79 45.58
CA HIS A 482 -46.47 44.41 46.69
C HIS A 482 -46.31 45.33 47.92
N ARG A 483 -45.11 45.87 48.16
CA ARG A 483 -44.88 46.89 49.19
C ARG A 483 -45.44 48.26 48.79
N GLN A 484 -45.44 48.62 47.51
CA GLN A 484 -46.05 49.86 47.01
C GLN A 484 -47.58 49.81 47.15
N LEU A 485 -48.24 48.71 46.75
CA LEU A 485 -49.69 48.51 46.98
C LEU A 485 -50.04 48.65 48.46
N SER A 486 -49.24 48.04 49.35
CA SER A 486 -49.44 48.11 50.81
C SER A 486 -49.28 49.52 51.39
N LEU A 487 -48.56 50.42 50.71
CA LEU A 487 -48.44 51.82 51.09
C LEU A 487 -49.59 52.66 50.52
N LEU A 488 -50.02 52.41 49.28
CA LEU A 488 -51.18 53.04 48.65
C LEU A 488 -52.47 52.75 49.41
N ASP A 489 -52.74 51.49 49.72
CA ASP A 489 -53.82 51.01 50.60
C ASP A 489 -53.78 51.63 52.02
N SER A 490 -52.60 52.13 52.45
CA SER A 490 -52.44 52.87 53.71
C SER A 490 -52.61 54.39 53.56
N MET A 491 -52.59 54.93 52.34
CA MET A 491 -52.80 56.34 52.04
C MET A 491 -54.25 56.62 51.63
N GLU A 492 -54.87 55.74 50.84
CA GLU A 492 -56.30 55.75 50.51
C GLU A 492 -57.16 55.80 51.78
N ARG A 493 -56.90 54.91 52.76
CA ARG A 493 -57.59 54.93 54.07
C ARG A 493 -57.27 56.12 54.99
N ARG A 494 -56.55 57.14 54.51
CA ARG A 494 -56.13 58.32 55.30
C ARG A 494 -56.37 59.65 54.58
N SER A 495 -56.95 59.66 53.37
CA SER A 495 -57.35 60.89 52.69
C SER A 495 -58.85 60.91 52.45
N ASP A 496 -59.47 62.04 52.81
CA ASP A 496 -60.88 62.35 52.56
C ASP A 496 -61.05 63.38 51.41
N ASP A 497 -59.97 63.82 50.74
CA ASP A 497 -60.04 64.74 49.60
C ASP A 497 -60.34 63.95 48.30
N PRO A 498 -61.45 64.23 47.58
CA PRO A 498 -61.76 63.59 46.31
C PRO A 498 -60.66 63.69 45.24
N ASN A 499 -59.82 64.73 45.28
CA ASN A 499 -58.71 64.93 44.34
C ASN A 499 -57.51 64.07 44.69
N GLU A 500 -57.10 64.02 45.97
CA GLU A 500 -56.05 63.10 46.42
C GLU A 500 -56.47 61.65 46.20
N LEU A 501 -57.72 61.29 46.49
CA LEU A 501 -58.27 59.96 46.20
C LEU A 501 -58.23 59.63 44.70
N SER A 502 -58.57 60.59 43.82
CA SER A 502 -58.46 60.43 42.36
C SER A 502 -57.02 60.13 41.90
N ASP A 503 -56.02 60.82 42.45
CA ASP A 503 -54.62 60.58 42.12
C ASP A 503 -54.05 59.32 42.82
N LEU A 504 -54.57 58.94 43.99
CA LEU A 504 -54.29 57.66 44.65
C LEU A 504 -54.80 56.47 43.83
N PHE A 505 -56.02 56.53 43.27
CA PHE A 505 -56.53 55.50 42.36
C PHE A 505 -55.65 55.37 41.10
N ARG A 506 -55.22 56.49 40.52
CA ARG A 506 -54.26 56.48 39.39
C ARG A 506 -52.93 55.80 39.75
N LEU A 507 -52.42 56.03 40.95
CA LEU A 507 -51.20 55.38 41.44
C LEU A 507 -51.39 53.89 41.73
N ASP A 508 -52.57 53.44 42.20
CA ASP A 508 -52.87 52.01 42.34
C ASP A 508 -52.99 51.31 40.98
N HIS A 509 -53.65 51.92 40.00
CA HIS A 509 -53.69 51.40 38.62
C HIS A 509 -52.27 51.24 38.01
N LEU A 510 -51.40 52.24 38.16
CA LEU A 510 -49.99 52.15 37.76
C LEU A 510 -49.24 51.04 38.50
N THR A 511 -49.50 50.85 39.80
CA THR A 511 -48.84 49.82 40.61
C THR A 511 -49.36 48.42 40.26
N THR A 512 -50.65 48.28 39.92
CA THR A 512 -51.24 47.05 39.39
C THR A 512 -50.66 46.71 38.01
N ARG A 513 -50.41 47.68 37.13
CA ARG A 513 -49.64 47.47 35.88
C ARG A 513 -48.24 46.95 36.15
N MET A 514 -47.51 47.54 37.10
CA MET A 514 -46.18 47.03 37.50
C MET A 514 -46.24 45.59 38.05
N ARG A 515 -47.33 45.19 38.72
CA ARG A 515 -47.54 43.80 39.19
C ARG A 515 -47.66 42.86 37.99
N ARG A 516 -48.52 43.21 37.03
CA ARG A 516 -48.75 42.42 35.81
C ARG A 516 -47.50 42.31 34.94
N HIS A 517 -46.74 43.39 34.75
CA HIS A 517 -45.45 43.32 34.04
C HIS A 517 -44.44 42.39 34.73
N ALA A 518 -44.40 42.35 36.06
CA ALA A 518 -43.59 41.39 36.79
C ALA A 518 -44.07 39.94 36.58
N GLU A 519 -45.38 39.68 36.63
CA GLU A 519 -45.96 38.35 36.40
C GLU A 519 -45.74 37.85 34.96
N SER A 520 -45.84 38.73 33.97
CA SER A 520 -45.50 38.43 32.57
C SER A 520 -44.04 37.98 32.43
N LEU A 521 -43.09 38.59 33.14
CA LEU A 521 -41.68 38.13 33.14
C LEU A 521 -41.49 36.74 33.81
N ILE A 522 -42.37 36.32 34.73
CA ILE A 522 -42.38 34.96 35.30
C ILE A 522 -42.83 33.95 34.22
N ILE A 523 -43.91 34.27 33.48
CA ILE A 523 -44.42 33.46 32.37
C ILE A 523 -43.37 33.33 31.27
N LEU A 524 -42.69 34.43 30.92
CA LEU A 524 -41.63 34.48 29.90
C LEU A 524 -40.34 33.76 30.30
N SER A 525 -40.13 33.49 31.59
CA SER A 525 -39.06 32.61 32.08
C SER A 525 -39.52 31.15 32.31
N GLY A 526 -40.80 30.84 32.03
CA GLY A 526 -41.34 29.48 32.04
C GLY A 526 -41.86 28.99 33.39
N ALA A 527 -41.83 29.84 34.42
CA ALA A 527 -42.45 29.54 35.71
C ALA A 527 -43.96 29.84 35.66
N ALA A 528 -44.75 29.06 36.40
CA ALA A 528 -46.20 29.27 36.48
C ALA A 528 -46.55 30.39 37.48
N PRO A 529 -47.55 31.25 37.18
CA PRO A 529 -48.08 32.24 38.13
C PRO A 529 -48.59 31.61 39.44
N GLY A 530 -48.43 32.33 40.55
CA GLY A 530 -48.48 31.80 41.92
C GLY A 530 -49.85 31.45 42.52
N ARG A 531 -50.83 30.96 41.74
CA ARG A 531 -52.07 30.35 42.27
C ARG A 531 -52.82 29.54 41.20
N ALA A 532 -52.98 28.24 41.42
CA ALA A 532 -53.89 27.39 40.64
C ALA A 532 -55.22 27.20 41.39
N TRP A 533 -56.35 27.28 40.69
CA TRP A 533 -57.66 26.97 41.25
C TRP A 533 -57.89 25.45 41.27
N ARG A 534 -58.53 24.94 42.33
CA ARG A 534 -58.78 23.49 42.50
C ARG A 534 -60.10 23.01 41.89
N MET A 535 -61.10 23.89 41.83
CA MET A 535 -62.42 23.62 41.24
C MET A 535 -62.54 24.30 39.88
N PRO A 536 -63.42 23.82 38.98
CA PRO A 536 -63.80 24.57 37.79
C PRO A 536 -64.41 25.93 38.14
N VAL A 537 -64.12 26.96 37.33
CA VAL A 537 -64.62 28.34 37.53
C VAL A 537 -65.48 28.74 36.33
N PRO A 538 -66.69 29.30 36.50
CA PRO A 538 -67.52 29.77 35.39
C PRO A 538 -66.75 30.72 34.46
N LEU A 539 -66.85 30.52 33.14
CA LEU A 539 -66.14 31.33 32.15
C LEU A 539 -66.52 32.82 32.26
N THR A 540 -67.76 33.13 32.62
CA THR A 540 -68.23 34.47 32.98
C THR A 540 -67.42 35.12 34.11
N ASN A 541 -66.96 34.34 35.09
CA ASN A 541 -66.11 34.81 36.19
C ASN A 541 -64.64 34.91 35.77
N VAL A 542 -64.16 34.04 34.88
CA VAL A 542 -62.79 34.14 34.30
C VAL A 542 -62.65 35.39 33.43
N VAL A 543 -63.64 35.66 32.55
CA VAL A 543 -63.70 36.89 31.76
C VAL A 543 -63.85 38.12 32.65
N ARG A 544 -64.71 38.07 33.69
CA ARG A 544 -64.85 39.18 34.65
C ARG A 544 -63.52 39.48 35.38
N ALA A 545 -62.79 38.45 35.82
CA ALA A 545 -61.49 38.61 36.44
C ALA A 545 -60.48 39.25 35.47
N ALA A 546 -60.45 38.80 34.20
CA ALA A 546 -59.58 39.41 33.17
C ALA A 546 -59.92 40.88 32.91
N VAL A 547 -61.20 41.28 32.95
CA VAL A 547 -61.62 42.68 32.84
C VAL A 547 -61.24 43.49 34.09
N SER A 548 -61.21 42.88 35.28
CA SER A 548 -60.67 43.50 36.50
C SER A 548 -59.14 43.60 36.53
N GLU A 549 -58.43 43.07 35.52
CA GLU A 549 -56.97 43.19 35.35
C GLU A 549 -56.57 44.13 34.19
N VAL A 550 -57.53 44.90 33.66
CA VAL A 550 -57.38 45.89 32.58
C VAL A 550 -57.52 47.30 33.17
N GLU A 551 -56.68 48.24 32.73
CA GLU A 551 -56.68 49.62 33.24
C GLU A 551 -58.04 50.31 32.98
N ASP A 552 -58.48 50.28 31.73
CA ASP A 552 -59.70 50.92 31.24
C ASP A 552 -60.96 50.03 31.40
N TYR A 553 -61.10 49.32 32.53
CA TYR A 553 -62.18 48.33 32.74
C TYR A 553 -63.59 48.88 32.48
N ALA A 554 -63.83 50.16 32.76
CA ALA A 554 -65.11 50.85 32.52
C ALA A 554 -65.47 51.01 31.02
N ARG A 555 -64.51 50.81 30.11
CA ARG A 555 -64.72 50.80 28.65
C ARG A 555 -65.03 49.40 28.09
N VAL A 556 -65.06 48.35 28.92
CA VAL A 556 -65.25 46.95 28.46
C VAL A 556 -66.69 46.46 28.64
N GLU A 557 -67.37 46.18 27.53
CA GLU A 557 -68.72 45.59 27.50
C GLU A 557 -68.66 44.06 27.39
N VAL A 558 -68.74 43.35 28.52
CA VAL A 558 -68.96 41.90 28.51
C VAL A 558 -70.44 41.62 28.26
N ARG A 559 -70.77 41.05 27.09
CA ARG A 559 -72.14 40.58 26.79
C ARG A 559 -72.42 39.26 27.52
N GLN A 560 -73.69 38.89 27.59
CA GLN A 560 -74.15 37.67 28.26
C GLN A 560 -73.57 36.43 27.56
N LEU A 561 -72.64 35.74 28.23
CA LEU A 561 -72.00 34.51 27.74
C LEU A 561 -72.86 33.28 28.13
N PRO A 562 -73.09 32.33 27.22
CA PRO A 562 -73.60 30.99 27.54
C PRO A 562 -72.84 30.28 28.68
N GLU A 563 -73.52 29.36 29.37
CA GLU A 563 -72.97 28.66 30.52
C GLU A 563 -71.85 27.68 30.14
N ALA A 564 -70.64 27.97 30.60
CA ALA A 564 -69.46 27.11 30.54
C ALA A 564 -68.59 27.35 31.78
N ALA A 565 -67.82 26.34 32.21
CA ALA A 565 -66.79 26.47 33.24
C ALA A 565 -65.41 26.08 32.70
N VAL A 566 -64.35 26.64 33.28
CA VAL A 566 -62.96 26.41 32.92
C VAL A 566 -62.28 25.56 33.99
N VAL A 567 -61.48 24.57 33.59
CA VAL A 567 -60.72 23.70 34.50
C VAL A 567 -59.73 24.54 35.33
N GLY A 568 -59.78 24.42 36.66
CA GLY A 568 -59.10 25.33 37.60
C GLY A 568 -57.59 25.51 37.40
N ALA A 569 -56.89 24.50 36.87
CA ALA A 569 -55.46 24.55 36.55
C ALA A 569 -55.11 25.50 35.38
N ALA A 570 -56.08 25.82 34.51
CA ALA A 570 -55.91 26.75 33.40
C ALA A 570 -56.48 28.15 33.68
N VAL A 571 -57.21 28.35 34.79
CA VAL A 571 -57.94 29.60 35.06
C VAL A 571 -57.01 30.81 35.15
N ALA A 572 -55.90 30.74 35.90
CA ALA A 572 -54.96 31.86 36.02
C ALA A 572 -54.31 32.22 34.67
N ASP A 573 -53.76 31.21 33.98
CA ASP A 573 -53.13 31.39 32.66
C ASP A 573 -54.14 31.93 31.61
N LEU A 574 -55.42 31.54 31.68
CA LEU A 574 -56.46 32.07 30.81
C LEU A 574 -56.91 33.50 31.20
N THR A 575 -57.00 33.81 32.49
CA THR A 575 -57.26 35.19 32.96
C THR A 575 -56.17 36.12 32.45
N HIS A 576 -54.89 35.76 32.61
CA HIS A 576 -53.76 36.55 32.07
C HIS A 576 -53.81 36.66 30.54
N LEU A 577 -54.06 35.56 29.81
CA LEU A 577 -54.16 35.60 28.34
C LEU A 577 -55.29 36.53 27.85
N LEU A 578 -56.45 36.51 28.52
CA LEU A 578 -57.57 37.39 28.18
C LEU A 578 -57.31 38.84 28.60
N ALA A 579 -56.66 39.08 29.74
CA ALA A 579 -56.28 40.42 30.18
C ALA A 579 -55.26 41.07 29.22
N GLU A 580 -54.30 40.29 28.70
CA GLU A 580 -53.39 40.78 27.66
C GLU A 580 -54.13 41.13 26.36
N ILE A 581 -55.13 40.35 25.93
CA ILE A 581 -55.90 40.64 24.72
C ILE A 581 -56.84 41.85 24.91
N ILE A 582 -57.53 41.96 26.05
CA ILE A 582 -58.48 43.05 26.31
C ILE A 582 -57.76 44.38 26.56
N GLU A 583 -56.59 44.37 27.22
CA GLU A 583 -55.75 45.57 27.39
C GLU A 583 -55.28 46.12 26.04
N ASN A 584 -54.76 45.27 25.15
CA ASN A 584 -54.38 45.69 23.79
C ASN A 584 -55.59 46.28 23.04
N ALA A 585 -56.75 45.62 23.10
CA ALA A 585 -57.99 46.12 22.49
C ALA A 585 -58.43 47.50 23.03
N ALA A 586 -58.26 47.73 24.34
CA ALA A 586 -58.59 49.01 24.98
C ALA A 586 -57.58 50.12 24.61
N GLN A 587 -56.29 49.79 24.60
CA GLN A 587 -55.20 50.73 24.35
C GLN A 587 -55.12 51.20 22.89
N PHE A 588 -55.41 50.34 21.92
CA PHE A 588 -55.47 50.72 20.50
C PHE A 588 -56.83 51.32 20.07
N SER A 589 -57.83 51.33 20.96
CA SER A 589 -59.15 51.95 20.73
C SER A 589 -59.22 53.40 21.24
N PRO A 590 -59.79 54.37 20.50
CA PRO A 590 -59.99 55.73 20.98
C PRO A 590 -60.78 55.80 22.30
N PRO A 591 -60.52 56.75 23.21
CA PRO A 591 -61.05 56.73 24.58
C PRO A 591 -62.59 56.85 24.65
N HIS A 592 -63.23 57.40 23.61
CA HIS A 592 -64.70 57.48 23.51
C HIS A 592 -65.35 56.20 22.94
N THR A 593 -64.57 55.17 22.60
CA THR A 593 -65.09 53.87 22.14
C THR A 593 -64.94 52.80 23.22
N ARG A 594 -65.80 51.78 23.13
CA ARG A 594 -65.86 50.63 24.05
C ARG A 594 -65.39 49.36 23.37
N VAL A 595 -64.60 48.56 24.10
CA VAL A 595 -64.20 47.20 23.73
C VAL A 595 -65.36 46.27 24.06
N ARG A 596 -65.66 45.30 23.20
CA ARG A 596 -66.74 44.34 23.40
C ARG A 596 -66.19 42.94 23.59
N VAL A 597 -66.63 42.26 24.64
CA VAL A 597 -66.32 40.84 24.85
C VAL A 597 -67.60 40.03 24.66
N THR A 598 -67.52 39.09 23.74
CA THR A 598 -68.57 38.14 23.36
C THR A 598 -67.99 36.73 23.36
N GLY A 599 -68.84 35.71 23.29
CA GLY A 599 -68.36 34.35 23.12
C GLY A 599 -69.48 33.32 23.09
N GLU A 600 -69.21 32.22 22.41
CA GLU A 600 -70.18 31.19 22.06
C GLU A 600 -69.54 29.79 22.05
N PRO A 601 -70.31 28.73 22.35
CA PRO A 601 -69.86 27.35 22.15
C PRO A 601 -69.75 27.06 20.64
N VAL A 602 -68.64 26.45 20.23
CA VAL A 602 -68.35 26.11 18.84
C VAL A 602 -67.94 24.63 18.71
N GLY A 603 -67.98 24.06 17.50
CA GLY A 603 -67.78 22.61 17.31
C GLY A 603 -66.48 22.00 17.85
N ASN A 604 -65.46 22.82 18.15
CA ASN A 604 -64.18 22.40 18.73
C ASN A 604 -63.91 22.95 20.15
N GLY A 605 -64.92 23.47 20.85
CA GLY A 605 -64.80 24.00 22.21
C GLY A 605 -65.63 25.28 22.42
N TYR A 606 -64.98 26.37 22.83
CA TYR A 606 -65.65 27.65 23.09
C TYR A 606 -64.83 28.81 22.51
N ALA A 607 -65.46 29.69 21.74
CA ALA A 607 -64.83 30.89 21.19
C ALA A 607 -65.15 32.09 22.10
N VAL A 608 -64.13 32.83 22.52
CA VAL A 608 -64.26 34.17 23.12
C VAL A 608 -63.76 35.17 22.10
N GLU A 609 -64.61 36.11 21.69
CA GLU A 609 -64.27 37.18 20.75
C GLU A 609 -64.16 38.51 21.50
N VAL A 610 -63.00 39.13 21.43
CA VAL A 610 -62.73 40.49 21.92
C VAL A 610 -62.67 41.42 20.71
N GLU A 611 -63.62 42.33 20.59
CA GLU A 611 -63.74 43.29 19.48
C GLU A 611 -63.39 44.71 19.93
N ASP A 612 -62.49 45.35 19.18
CA ASP A 612 -62.04 46.73 19.37
C ASP A 612 -62.58 47.67 18.27
N ARG A 613 -62.46 48.99 18.47
CA ARG A 613 -62.76 50.03 17.46
C ARG A 613 -61.57 50.97 17.28
N GLY A 614 -60.38 50.40 17.26
CA GLY A 614 -59.12 51.07 16.97
C GLY A 614 -58.90 51.37 15.49
N LEU A 615 -57.65 51.68 15.17
CA LEU A 615 -57.19 51.90 13.79
C LEU A 615 -57.08 50.60 12.96
N GLY A 616 -57.29 49.44 13.59
CA GLY A 616 -57.08 48.13 13.00
C GLY A 616 -55.59 47.82 12.72
N MET A 617 -55.35 46.70 12.05
CA MET A 617 -54.02 46.32 11.55
C MET A 617 -54.06 46.07 10.04
N GLY A 618 -53.05 46.54 9.33
CA GLY A 618 -52.82 46.17 7.93
C GLY A 618 -52.60 44.65 7.78
N GLN A 619 -53.00 44.09 6.64
CA GLN A 619 -53.02 42.63 6.43
C GLN A 619 -51.67 41.95 6.67
N GLU A 620 -50.55 42.60 6.31
CA GLU A 620 -49.20 42.07 6.58
C GLU A 620 -48.85 42.06 8.07
N THR A 621 -49.12 43.15 8.79
CA THR A 621 -48.95 43.26 10.25
C THR A 621 -49.83 42.25 11.00
N LEU A 622 -51.07 42.06 10.53
CA LEU A 622 -52.02 41.11 11.08
C LEU A 622 -51.60 39.66 10.80
N ALA A 623 -51.07 39.36 9.61
CA ALA A 623 -50.50 38.05 9.30
C ALA A 623 -49.24 37.77 10.13
N GLU A 624 -48.38 38.77 10.36
CA GLU A 624 -47.17 38.66 11.18
C GLU A 624 -47.50 38.45 12.67
N ALA A 625 -48.45 39.20 13.22
CA ALA A 625 -48.93 39.00 14.59
C ALA A 625 -49.49 37.58 14.78
N ASN A 626 -50.28 37.10 13.81
CA ASN A 626 -50.80 35.72 13.81
C ASN A 626 -49.69 34.66 13.67
N ARG A 627 -48.64 34.89 12.86
CA ARG A 627 -47.45 34.01 12.81
C ARG A 627 -46.79 33.90 14.17
N ARG A 628 -46.48 35.02 14.84
CA ARG A 628 -45.82 35.04 16.17
C ARG A 628 -46.68 34.43 17.30
N ILE A 629 -48.01 34.44 17.14
CA ILE A 629 -48.94 33.76 18.06
C ILE A 629 -48.96 32.23 17.84
N ALA A 630 -48.81 31.76 16.59
CA ALA A 630 -48.85 30.34 16.25
C ALA A 630 -47.48 29.64 16.30
N GLN A 631 -46.40 30.38 16.00
CA GLN A 631 -45.02 29.94 16.00
C GLN A 631 -44.34 30.51 17.25
N SER A 632 -44.19 29.68 18.28
CA SER A 632 -43.51 30.06 19.54
C SER A 632 -42.00 30.14 19.35
N GLU A 633 -41.55 31.14 18.59
CA GLU A 633 -40.13 31.38 18.30
C GLU A 633 -39.36 31.95 19.50
N ALA A 634 -38.05 31.76 19.51
CA ALA A 634 -37.20 32.05 20.65
C ALA A 634 -36.71 33.52 20.65
N LEU A 635 -37.42 34.36 21.42
CA LEU A 635 -36.89 35.58 22.06
C LEU A 635 -36.00 36.48 21.20
N ASP A 636 -36.60 37.42 20.46
CA ASP A 636 -35.95 38.72 20.24
C ASP A 636 -36.42 39.68 21.35
N LEU A 637 -35.49 40.11 22.19
CA LEU A 637 -35.77 40.70 23.51
C LEU A 637 -35.79 42.23 23.55
N PHE A 638 -35.64 42.88 22.39
CA PHE A 638 -35.43 44.34 22.30
C PHE A 638 -36.68 45.13 21.86
N ASP A 639 -37.77 44.49 21.46
CA ASP A 639 -39.02 45.13 20.99
C ASP A 639 -40.06 45.23 22.14
N SER A 640 -39.80 46.14 23.10
CA SER A 640 -40.52 46.24 24.38
C SER A 640 -42.05 46.40 24.23
N ASP A 641 -42.50 47.05 23.17
CA ASP A 641 -43.91 47.42 22.98
C ASP A 641 -44.79 46.24 22.52
N ARG A 642 -44.22 45.05 22.30
CA ARG A 642 -44.93 43.86 21.79
C ARG A 642 -44.99 42.68 22.78
N LEU A 643 -44.51 42.87 24.00
CA LEU A 643 -44.35 41.81 25.00
C LEU A 643 -45.65 41.03 25.28
N GLY A 644 -46.81 41.70 25.28
CA GLY A 644 -48.11 41.06 25.50
C GLY A 644 -48.47 39.97 24.48
N LEU A 645 -48.17 40.16 23.20
CA LEU A 645 -48.43 39.15 22.16
C LEU A 645 -47.58 37.88 22.35
N PHE A 646 -46.37 38.03 22.89
CA PHE A 646 -45.48 36.90 23.17
C PHE A 646 -45.89 36.14 24.45
N VAL A 647 -46.42 36.85 25.46
CA VAL A 647 -47.11 36.22 26.61
C VAL A 647 -48.33 35.42 26.14
N VAL A 648 -49.17 36.01 25.28
CA VAL A 648 -50.32 35.32 24.66
C VAL A 648 -49.88 34.07 23.88
N SER A 649 -48.87 34.17 23.02
CA SER A 649 -48.28 33.04 22.27
C SER A 649 -47.88 31.88 23.19
N ARG A 650 -47.15 32.18 24.28
CA ARG A 650 -46.65 31.17 25.22
C ARG A 650 -47.75 30.52 26.07
N LEU A 651 -48.72 31.30 26.55
CA LEU A 651 -49.88 30.79 27.30
C LEU A 651 -50.79 29.96 26.39
N ALA A 652 -50.97 30.39 25.13
CA ALA A 652 -51.76 29.68 24.13
C ALA A 652 -51.14 28.31 23.80
N ALA A 653 -49.84 28.26 23.51
CA ALA A 653 -49.11 27.03 23.27
C ALA A 653 -49.16 26.06 24.46
N ARG A 654 -49.03 26.57 25.69
CA ARG A 654 -49.05 25.75 26.93
C ARG A 654 -50.39 25.06 27.19
N HIS A 655 -51.52 25.66 26.79
CA HIS A 655 -52.86 25.11 27.00
C HIS A 655 -53.57 24.66 25.72
N SER A 656 -52.87 24.62 24.58
CA SER A 656 -53.45 24.34 23.25
C SER A 656 -54.61 25.27 22.83
N ILE A 657 -54.67 26.47 23.41
CA ILE A 657 -55.61 27.53 23.00
C ILE A 657 -55.16 28.04 21.64
N LYS A 658 -56.09 28.34 20.74
CA LYS A 658 -55.79 29.00 19.46
C LYS A 658 -56.28 30.44 19.52
N VAL A 659 -55.36 31.40 19.40
CA VAL A 659 -55.69 32.82 19.29
C VAL A 659 -55.49 33.23 17.83
N HIS A 660 -56.46 33.93 17.25
CA HIS A 660 -56.40 34.42 15.88
C HIS A 660 -56.97 35.85 15.79
N LEU A 661 -56.19 36.76 15.22
CA LEU A 661 -56.56 38.17 15.04
C LEU A 661 -57.12 38.36 13.63
N ARG A 662 -58.30 38.99 13.50
CA ARG A 662 -58.95 39.36 12.23
C ARG A 662 -59.39 40.83 12.26
N THR A 663 -59.65 41.46 11.11
CA THR A 663 -60.24 42.81 11.06
C THR A 663 -61.67 42.81 11.58
N SER A 664 -62.06 43.80 12.40
CA SER A 664 -63.45 43.99 12.85
C SER A 664 -64.30 44.63 11.73
N PRO A 665 -65.58 44.24 11.59
CA PRO A 665 -66.55 44.96 10.75
C PRO A 665 -66.74 46.45 11.09
N TYR A 666 -66.31 46.90 12.28
CA TYR A 666 -66.42 48.28 12.74
C TYR A 666 -65.09 49.06 12.69
N GLY A 667 -64.08 48.54 11.98
CA GLY A 667 -62.82 49.25 11.66
C GLY A 667 -61.61 48.89 12.53
N GLY A 668 -61.83 48.28 13.70
CA GLY A 668 -60.78 47.82 14.61
C GLY A 668 -60.26 46.40 14.30
N THR A 669 -59.79 45.71 15.33
CA THR A 669 -59.46 44.27 15.32
C THR A 669 -60.52 43.47 16.07
N THR A 670 -60.67 42.19 15.73
CA THR A 670 -61.30 41.18 16.58
C THR A 670 -60.27 40.09 16.89
N ALA A 671 -60.01 39.84 18.17
CA ALA A 671 -59.23 38.71 18.64
C ALA A 671 -60.16 37.54 18.98
N VAL A 672 -60.01 36.43 18.28
CA VAL A 672 -60.78 35.19 18.48
C VAL A 672 -59.93 34.22 19.28
N VAL A 673 -60.35 33.90 20.51
CA VAL A 673 -59.70 32.98 21.44
C VAL A 673 -60.51 31.68 21.49
N LEU A 674 -60.05 30.65 20.79
CA LEU A 674 -60.66 29.33 20.79
C LEU A 674 -60.06 28.48 21.91
N LEU A 675 -60.86 28.27 22.96
CA LEU A 675 -60.60 27.36 24.06
C LEU A 675 -60.96 25.93 23.63
N PRO A 676 -60.00 24.98 23.59
CA PRO A 676 -60.32 23.59 23.26
C PRO A 676 -61.11 22.92 24.39
N THR A 677 -61.94 21.92 24.04
CA THR A 677 -62.82 21.20 24.97
C THR A 677 -62.11 20.66 26.21
N ALA A 678 -60.82 20.34 26.14
CA ALA A 678 -60.02 19.86 27.28
C ALA A 678 -59.85 20.88 28.43
N LEU A 679 -60.04 22.19 28.17
CA LEU A 679 -60.03 23.23 29.20
C LEU A 679 -61.42 23.52 29.79
N LEU A 680 -62.47 22.91 29.22
CA LEU A 680 -63.86 23.23 29.50
C LEU A 680 -64.52 22.12 30.32
N HIS A 681 -65.29 22.51 31.32
CA HIS A 681 -66.11 21.62 32.12
C HIS A 681 -67.58 21.93 31.83
N SER A 682 -68.31 20.93 31.34
CA SER A 682 -69.70 21.10 30.86
C SER A 682 -70.70 20.79 31.98
N ALA A 683 -71.52 21.78 32.33
CA ALA A 683 -72.62 21.61 33.29
C ALA A 683 -73.78 20.74 32.76
N ALA A 684 -73.75 20.36 31.46
CA ALA A 684 -74.83 19.61 30.82
C ALA A 684 -74.92 18.12 31.22
N ALA A 685 -74.06 17.64 32.12
CA ALA A 685 -73.98 16.23 32.52
C ALA A 685 -74.35 15.96 33.99
N GLU A 686 -74.77 16.97 34.78
CA GLU A 686 -75.07 16.77 36.21
C GLU A 686 -76.33 17.53 36.68
N ARG A 687 -77.50 16.92 36.44
CA ARG A 687 -78.72 17.26 37.21
C ARG A 687 -78.67 16.50 38.54
N PRO A 688 -78.65 17.18 39.71
CA PRO A 688 -78.60 16.47 40.99
C PRO A 688 -79.92 15.75 41.26
N SER A 689 -79.91 14.42 41.12
CA SER A 689 -81.02 13.54 41.53
C SER A 689 -81.01 13.32 43.06
N THR A 690 -80.93 14.40 43.84
CA THR A 690 -80.99 14.36 45.32
C THR A 690 -82.43 14.24 45.80
N ALA A 691 -83.09 13.15 45.42
CA ALA A 691 -84.36 12.69 45.96
C ALA A 691 -84.33 11.15 46.04
N ALA A 692 -84.77 10.59 47.17
CA ALA A 692 -84.89 9.14 47.42
C ALA A 692 -83.58 8.30 47.36
N ALA A 693 -82.56 8.68 48.15
CA ALA A 693 -81.45 7.77 48.53
C ALA A 693 -81.11 7.74 50.04
N HIS A 694 -81.74 8.58 50.88
CA HIS A 694 -81.67 8.47 52.35
C HIS A 694 -82.77 7.55 52.90
N ALA A 695 -82.84 6.34 52.34
CA ALA A 695 -83.65 5.23 52.83
C ALA A 695 -83.08 3.92 52.27
N ARG A 696 -83.18 2.82 53.04
CA ARG A 696 -82.69 1.46 52.70
C ARG A 696 -81.17 1.27 52.62
N GLN A 697 -80.49 1.49 53.75
CA GLN A 697 -79.43 0.55 54.18
C GLN A 697 -79.33 0.51 55.71
N HIS A 698 -80.48 0.24 56.34
CA HIS A 698 -80.59 -0.07 57.77
C HIS A 698 -81.29 -1.42 57.96
N GLU A 699 -80.72 -2.48 57.38
CA GLU A 699 -81.12 -3.87 57.63
C GLU A 699 -80.06 -4.85 57.09
N GLU A 700 -78.87 -4.87 57.71
CA GLU A 700 -78.12 -6.10 58.07
C GLU A 700 -76.77 -5.76 58.73
N ARG A 701 -76.77 -5.71 60.07
CA ARG A 701 -75.80 -6.38 60.97
C ARG A 701 -76.07 -5.99 62.42
N ALA A 702 -76.90 -6.79 63.08
CA ALA A 702 -77.23 -6.63 64.50
C ALA A 702 -76.46 -7.67 65.36
N SER A 703 -75.30 -7.29 65.89
CA SER A 703 -74.65 -7.86 67.10
C SER A 703 -73.37 -7.05 67.39
N ALA A 704 -73.02 -6.68 68.63
CA ALA A 704 -73.62 -6.98 69.94
C ALA A 704 -73.74 -5.72 70.83
N ARG A 705 -74.14 -5.90 72.10
CA ARG A 705 -74.56 -4.85 73.06
C ARG A 705 -73.40 -4.18 73.84
N VAL A 706 -73.39 -2.84 73.89
CA VAL A 706 -73.72 -1.95 75.06
C VAL A 706 -73.14 -2.34 76.44
N PRO A 707 -72.60 -1.42 77.30
CA PRO A 707 -72.80 0.06 77.37
C PRO A 707 -71.45 0.85 77.25
N ASP A 708 -71.16 2.07 77.77
CA ASP A 708 -71.83 3.02 78.71
C ASP A 708 -71.33 4.50 78.65
N ALA A 709 -72.04 5.39 79.36
CA ALA A 709 -71.67 6.66 80.04
C ALA A 709 -70.78 7.77 79.40
N ASP A 710 -71.43 8.80 78.81
CA ASP A 710 -71.64 10.18 79.33
C ASP A 710 -70.54 11.04 80.04
N PRO A 711 -70.62 12.42 80.02
CA PRO A 711 -71.40 13.34 79.16
C PRO A 711 -70.54 14.59 78.69
N PRO A 712 -70.90 15.91 78.72
CA PRO A 712 -70.38 16.89 77.72
C PRO A 712 -69.64 18.14 78.31
N HIS A 713 -69.22 19.09 77.46
CA HIS A 713 -69.65 20.51 77.56
C HIS A 713 -69.13 21.43 76.44
N GLU A 714 -69.77 22.59 76.30
CA GLU A 714 -69.56 23.65 75.30
C GLU A 714 -69.05 24.95 75.98
N ALA A 715 -68.06 25.64 75.40
CA ALA A 715 -67.80 27.09 75.58
C ALA A 715 -66.74 27.61 74.57
N VAL A 716 -66.89 28.86 74.10
CA VAL A 716 -65.97 29.58 73.19
C VAL A 716 -65.89 31.05 73.66
N PRO A 717 -64.69 31.66 73.80
CA PRO A 717 -64.39 32.85 72.96
C PRO A 717 -62.90 33.21 72.69
N ALA A 718 -62.62 33.49 71.41
CA ALA A 718 -61.91 34.70 70.95
C ALA A 718 -60.37 34.86 71.26
N PRO A 719 -59.67 35.96 70.89
CA PRO A 719 -58.63 35.82 69.83
C PRO A 719 -57.32 36.66 69.99
N ALA A 720 -56.51 36.64 68.91
CA ALA A 720 -55.72 37.74 68.33
C ALA A 720 -54.17 37.82 68.49
N ASP A 721 -53.59 38.42 67.44
CA ASP A 721 -52.37 39.24 67.34
C ASP A 721 -50.91 38.69 67.28
N ARG A 722 -50.41 38.66 66.02
CA ARG A 722 -49.22 39.40 65.49
C ARG A 722 -47.75 39.01 65.82
N ARG A 723 -47.05 38.72 64.70
CA ARG A 723 -45.73 39.26 64.25
C ARG A 723 -44.42 38.86 64.98
N ALA A 724 -43.76 37.85 64.39
CA ALA A 724 -42.42 37.93 63.76
C ALA A 724 -41.30 38.81 64.35
N LEU A 725 -40.12 38.20 64.62
CA LEU A 725 -38.81 38.56 64.02
C LEU A 725 -37.63 37.65 64.46
N VAL A 726 -36.71 37.45 63.51
CA VAL A 726 -35.26 37.10 63.53
C VAL A 726 -34.50 36.95 64.87
N ALA A 727 -33.70 35.85 64.94
CA ALA A 727 -32.39 35.58 65.57
C ALA A 727 -31.82 36.45 66.73
N PRO A 728 -31.07 35.83 67.67
CA PRO A 728 -29.59 35.87 67.55
C PRO A 728 -28.84 34.61 68.03
N VAL A 729 -27.49 34.65 67.97
CA VAL A 729 -26.53 33.68 68.55
C VAL A 729 -25.70 34.37 69.65
N PRO A 730 -25.43 33.71 70.79
CA PRO A 730 -24.12 33.90 71.43
C PRO A 730 -23.44 32.65 72.08
N VAL A 731 -22.11 32.72 72.01
CA VAL A 731 -21.00 32.14 72.84
C VAL A 731 -21.24 32.04 74.37
N ALA A 732 -20.44 31.35 75.20
CA ALA A 732 -19.19 30.54 75.08
C ALA A 732 -19.24 29.37 76.13
N SER A 733 -18.23 28.61 76.62
CA SER A 733 -16.74 28.63 76.72
C SER A 733 -16.21 27.15 76.81
N ALA A 734 -15.00 26.73 77.23
CA ALA A 734 -13.80 27.33 77.85
C ALA A 734 -12.52 26.46 77.64
N ASP A 735 -11.37 26.99 78.04
CA ASP A 735 -10.08 26.35 78.40
C ASP A 735 -9.30 25.46 77.40
N ALA A 736 -8.00 25.25 77.69
CA ALA A 736 -6.96 25.47 76.66
C ALA A 736 -5.66 24.63 76.77
N ALA A 737 -4.74 24.92 75.83
CA ALA A 737 -3.34 24.50 75.66
C ALA A 737 -3.05 23.30 74.73
N GLY A 738 -2.19 23.54 73.72
CA GLY A 738 -1.59 22.56 72.80
C GLY A 738 -0.05 22.63 72.87
N PRO A 739 0.74 22.59 71.75
CA PRO A 739 0.34 22.72 70.34
C PRO A 739 1.07 21.82 69.28
N ALA A 740 0.37 21.59 68.14
CA ALA A 740 0.89 21.47 66.75
C ALA A 740 1.87 20.30 66.37
N ALA A 741 2.02 19.87 65.10
CA ALA A 741 1.52 20.44 63.82
C ALA A 741 1.40 19.42 62.63
N THR A 742 0.40 19.65 61.75
CA THR A 742 0.51 19.62 60.25
C THR A 742 0.31 18.34 59.40
N THR A 743 -0.59 18.47 58.40
CA THR A 743 -0.80 17.75 57.10
C THR A 743 -1.26 16.27 56.97
N GLY A 744 -2.23 16.06 56.06
CA GLY A 744 -2.20 15.00 55.04
C GLY A 744 -3.29 13.92 55.05
N PRO A 745 -4.32 13.97 54.16
CA PRO A 745 -5.37 12.94 54.08
C PRO A 745 -5.34 12.07 52.80
N ALA A 746 -5.31 10.73 52.93
CA ALA A 746 -5.58 9.80 51.80
C ALA A 746 -6.08 8.39 52.21
N ARG A 747 -7.35 8.13 51.87
CA ARG A 747 -8.03 6.87 51.45
C ARG A 747 -7.38 5.50 51.75
N ASN A 748 -8.17 4.64 52.41
CA ASN A 748 -7.95 3.19 52.53
C ASN A 748 -8.17 2.42 51.22
N ALA A 749 -7.42 1.33 51.02
CA ALA A 749 -7.89 0.11 50.34
C ALA A 749 -7.03 -1.09 50.77
N THR A 750 -7.63 -2.09 51.43
CA THR A 750 -6.98 -3.35 51.84
C THR A 750 -7.72 -4.52 51.21
N GLY A 751 -6.99 -5.55 50.76
CA GLY A 751 -7.58 -6.74 50.13
C GLY A 751 -8.16 -7.77 51.12
N PRO A 752 -8.78 -8.84 50.61
CA PRO A 752 -9.32 -9.95 51.42
C PRO A 752 -8.31 -11.10 51.61
N ALA A 753 -8.48 -11.89 52.68
CA ALA A 753 -7.73 -13.12 52.94
C ALA A 753 -8.54 -14.13 53.79
N GLY A 754 -8.22 -15.43 53.67
CA GLY A 754 -8.78 -16.54 54.49
C GLY A 754 -9.78 -17.44 53.76
N THR A 755 -9.95 -18.73 54.10
CA THR A 755 -9.32 -19.53 55.20
C THR A 755 -9.42 -21.06 54.95
N ALA A 756 -8.37 -21.83 55.35
CA ALA A 756 -8.31 -23.30 55.67
C ALA A 756 -8.87 -24.36 54.66
N THR A 757 -8.23 -25.51 54.40
CA THR A 757 -7.86 -26.60 55.35
C THR A 757 -6.83 -27.58 54.71
N GLY A 758 -6.03 -28.33 55.48
CA GLY A 758 -5.07 -29.37 54.99
C GLY A 758 -5.38 -30.80 55.53
N PRO A 759 -4.41 -31.72 55.79
CA PRO A 759 -2.96 -31.72 55.49
C PRO A 759 -2.32 -33.09 55.06
N ALA A 760 -1.07 -33.06 54.56
CA ALA A 760 0.02 -34.11 54.52
C ALA A 760 1.02 -33.68 53.40
N GLY A 761 2.35 -33.79 53.42
CA GLY A 761 3.36 -34.62 54.11
C GLY A 761 4.36 -35.03 53.00
N THR A 762 5.68 -34.75 53.01
CA THR A 762 6.71 -34.99 54.04
C THR A 762 7.93 -34.05 53.88
N ALA A 763 8.81 -34.00 54.89
CA ALA A 763 10.01 -33.16 55.10
C ALA A 763 11.21 -33.46 54.14
N THR A 764 12.39 -32.79 54.17
CA THR A 764 13.08 -32.04 55.26
C THR A 764 14.07 -30.96 54.76
N GLY A 765 14.30 -29.91 55.56
CA GLY A 765 15.46 -28.97 55.46
C GLY A 765 16.70 -29.46 56.23
N PRO A 766 17.56 -28.62 56.87
CA PRO A 766 17.48 -27.17 57.20
C PRO A 766 18.58 -26.31 56.49
N ALA A 767 18.74 -24.97 56.56
CA ALA A 767 18.49 -23.89 57.55
C ALA A 767 19.46 -23.88 58.77
N GLY A 768 19.86 -22.76 59.40
CA GLY A 768 19.67 -21.29 59.20
C GLY A 768 20.99 -20.50 59.48
N THR A 769 21.06 -19.32 60.13
CA THR A 769 20.03 -18.48 60.79
C THR A 769 20.54 -17.05 61.13
N THR A 770 19.78 -16.00 60.74
CA THR A 770 19.43 -14.74 61.48
C THR A 770 20.43 -13.73 62.13
N THR A 771 20.11 -12.43 61.90
CA THR A 771 20.24 -11.23 62.81
C THR A 771 21.63 -10.73 63.26
N GLY A 772 21.88 -9.44 63.53
CA GLY A 772 21.00 -8.24 63.63
C GLY A 772 21.76 -6.90 63.44
N PRO A 773 21.19 -5.71 63.79
CA PRO A 773 21.60 -4.42 63.20
C PRO A 773 22.22 -3.35 64.15
N GLY A 774 23.04 -2.47 63.56
CA GLY A 774 23.01 -1.01 63.80
C GLY A 774 23.85 -0.35 64.91
N THR A 775 24.01 0.98 64.75
CA THR A 775 24.57 2.03 65.65
C THR A 775 25.95 2.59 65.26
N ALA A 776 26.24 3.85 65.64
CA ALA A 776 27.31 4.69 65.11
C ALA A 776 28.18 5.38 66.20
N THR A 777 29.20 6.14 65.74
CA THR A 777 30.06 7.12 66.47
C THR A 777 31.04 6.60 67.54
N GLY A 778 32.33 6.92 67.37
CA GLY A 778 33.42 6.70 68.34
C GLY A 778 34.80 6.49 67.67
N PRO A 779 35.82 7.37 67.85
CA PRO A 779 37.06 7.32 67.06
C PRO A 779 38.36 7.05 67.85
N VAL A 780 39.41 6.56 67.17
CA VAL A 780 40.84 6.88 67.42
C VAL A 780 41.58 6.99 66.06
N GLU A 781 42.60 7.84 66.05
CA GLU A 781 43.38 8.43 64.95
C GLU A 781 44.68 7.66 64.59
N ILE A 782 45.30 7.93 63.42
CA ILE A 782 46.74 8.26 63.20
C ILE A 782 47.13 8.35 61.71
N THR A 783 47.93 9.37 61.36
CA THR A 783 48.53 9.74 60.04
C THR A 783 47.56 10.02 58.87
N GLY A 784 47.62 11.14 58.12
CA GLY A 784 48.56 12.28 58.06
C GLY A 784 49.36 12.30 56.74
N THR A 785 49.48 13.40 55.96
CA THR A 785 49.08 14.82 56.18
C THR A 785 48.89 15.60 54.83
N ALA A 786 48.43 16.87 54.91
CA ALA A 786 48.17 17.90 53.88
C ALA A 786 49.21 18.07 52.72
N ASP A 787 48.94 18.68 51.54
CA ASP A 787 47.98 19.70 51.03
C ASP A 787 48.45 21.20 51.10
N THR A 788 47.87 22.09 50.26
CA THR A 788 48.06 23.56 50.09
C THR A 788 49.20 24.10 49.18
N THR A 789 49.22 25.44 48.94
CA THR A 789 49.69 26.11 47.70
C THR A 789 50.66 27.31 47.86
N HIS A 790 51.32 27.71 46.74
CA HIS A 790 52.12 28.94 46.47
C HIS A 790 53.49 29.12 47.19
N PRO A 791 54.43 30.03 46.77
CA PRO A 791 54.64 30.72 45.46
C PRO A 791 56.15 30.85 44.99
N ALA A 792 56.39 31.61 43.90
CA ALA A 792 57.56 32.49 43.59
C ALA A 792 58.96 31.99 43.10
N GLN A 793 59.23 32.22 41.80
CA GLN A 793 60.28 33.11 41.19
C GLN A 793 61.82 32.84 41.28
N THR A 794 62.55 33.38 40.26
CA THR A 794 64.03 33.51 40.03
C THR A 794 64.75 32.32 39.33
N GLY A 795 65.78 32.51 38.46
CA GLY A 795 66.31 33.75 37.84
C GLY A 795 67.58 33.55 36.96
N ARG A 796 68.00 34.60 36.19
CA ARG A 796 69.12 34.70 35.19
C ARG A 796 68.97 33.91 33.88
N ALA A 797 69.43 34.34 32.69
CA ALA A 797 69.93 35.63 32.11
C ALA A 797 70.05 35.45 30.55
N GLY A 798 70.34 36.41 29.64
CA GLY A 798 70.52 37.87 29.68
C GLY A 798 71.47 38.38 28.55
N GLN A 799 71.38 39.68 28.15
CA GLN A 799 72.26 40.41 27.17
C GLN A 799 72.09 40.06 25.67
N THR A 800 72.32 40.90 24.63
CA THR A 800 72.52 42.39 24.45
C THR A 800 72.20 42.78 22.98
N ALA A 801 72.20 44.08 22.60
CA ALA A 801 71.83 44.57 21.25
C ALA A 801 72.87 45.52 20.58
N SER A 802 72.83 45.65 19.24
CA SER A 802 73.40 46.77 18.45
C SER A 802 72.85 46.80 16.98
N HIS A 803 73.17 47.84 16.19
CA HIS A 803 72.76 48.06 14.77
C HIS A 803 73.74 47.39 13.77
N ALA A 804 73.65 47.39 12.43
CA ALA A 804 72.88 48.13 11.38
C ALA A 804 72.98 47.33 10.01
N GLU A 805 72.46 47.65 8.79
CA GLU A 805 71.52 48.64 8.22
C GLU A 805 71.10 48.27 6.74
N THR A 806 70.56 49.24 5.96
CA THR A 806 70.51 49.33 4.47
C THR A 806 69.45 48.56 3.63
N MET A 807 68.28 49.21 3.46
CA MET A 807 67.45 49.38 2.23
C MET A 807 66.76 48.20 1.47
N SER A 808 65.43 48.06 1.68
CA SER A 808 64.26 48.37 0.77
C SER A 808 64.26 48.00 -0.74
N PRO A 809 63.09 47.85 -1.46
CA PRO A 809 61.74 48.39 -1.15
C PRO A 809 60.42 47.57 -1.50
N THR A 810 59.36 47.72 -0.68
CA THR A 810 57.96 48.21 -1.01
C THR A 810 57.07 47.58 -2.13
N PRO A 811 55.70 47.45 -2.03
CA PRO A 811 54.72 47.42 -0.89
C PRO A 811 53.59 46.29 -0.90
N PRO A 812 52.79 46.14 0.19
CA PRO A 812 51.53 45.33 0.32
C PRO A 812 50.23 46.18 0.03
N PRO A 813 48.93 45.88 0.41
CA PRO A 813 48.28 44.80 1.23
C PRO A 813 46.86 44.28 0.76
N GLY A 814 46.08 43.57 1.61
CA GLY A 814 44.61 43.35 1.46
C GLY A 814 43.95 42.29 2.41
N VAL A 815 43.10 42.69 3.39
CA VAL A 815 42.79 41.88 4.61
C VAL A 815 41.30 41.68 5.02
N ALA A 816 41.02 40.51 5.61
CA ALA A 816 40.18 40.23 6.80
C ALA A 816 38.63 40.45 6.84
N THR A 817 38.02 39.94 7.94
CA THR A 817 36.57 39.75 8.22
C THR A 817 36.05 40.63 9.37
N LEU A 818 34.74 40.97 9.45
CA LEU A 818 33.95 41.04 10.71
C LEU A 818 32.41 41.23 10.54
N ARG A 819 31.68 41.56 11.62
CA ARG A 819 30.22 41.34 11.87
C ARG A 819 29.29 42.58 11.72
N LEU A 820 28.01 42.27 11.43
CA LEU A 820 26.71 42.93 11.76
C LEU A 820 26.59 44.45 12.01
N HIS A 821 25.53 45.02 11.41
CA HIS A 821 24.65 46.05 12.02
C HIS A 821 23.18 45.85 11.59
N ARG A 822 22.22 46.57 12.21
CA ARG A 822 20.76 46.45 12.01
C ARG A 822 20.07 47.81 12.15
N ALA A 823 19.20 48.19 11.20
CA ALA A 823 17.98 49.00 11.39
C ALA A 823 17.09 48.98 10.11
N GLN A 824 15.85 49.46 10.26
CA GLN A 824 14.71 49.65 9.33
C GLN A 824 15.01 50.13 7.88
N GLU A 825 14.10 50.09 6.88
CA GLU A 825 12.61 50.07 6.89
C GLU A 825 12.00 49.39 5.61
N GLN A 826 10.67 49.35 5.48
CA GLN A 826 9.87 48.84 4.32
C GLN A 826 9.13 50.01 3.61
N PRO A 827 8.40 49.85 2.47
CA PRO A 827 8.17 48.69 1.56
C PRO A 827 8.77 48.96 0.14
N ASP A 828 8.41 48.37 -1.03
CA ASP A 828 7.31 47.53 -1.53
C ASP A 828 7.74 46.77 -2.82
N GLY A 829 6.94 45.82 -3.33
CA GLY A 829 6.97 45.39 -4.75
C GLY A 829 7.52 44.00 -5.13
N SER A 830 6.60 43.03 -5.29
CA SER A 830 6.62 41.87 -6.23
C SER A 830 7.91 41.05 -6.52
N ASP A 831 7.99 39.88 -5.90
CA ASP A 831 7.95 38.55 -6.54
C ASP A 831 8.78 38.25 -7.83
N GLU A 832 10.00 37.69 -7.67
CA GLU A 832 10.46 36.56 -8.51
C GLU A 832 11.54 35.70 -7.81
N LEU A 833 11.50 34.38 -7.98
CA LEU A 833 12.56 33.46 -7.50
C LEU A 833 13.70 33.32 -8.53
N PRO A 834 14.98 33.29 -8.12
CA PRO A 834 16.12 33.32 -9.05
C PRO A 834 16.21 32.07 -9.93
N ARG A 835 15.97 32.23 -11.23
CA ARG A 835 15.99 31.14 -12.22
C ARG A 835 17.42 30.64 -12.49
N ARG A 836 17.61 29.31 -12.38
CA ARG A 836 18.90 28.66 -12.63
C ARG A 836 19.22 28.60 -14.13
N VAL A 837 20.10 29.49 -14.60
CA VAL A 837 20.63 29.50 -15.97
C VAL A 837 21.38 28.19 -16.25
N ARG A 838 21.07 27.52 -17.37
CA ARG A 838 21.80 26.33 -17.82
C ARG A 838 23.15 26.73 -18.41
N GLN A 839 24.16 25.86 -18.27
CA GLN A 839 25.48 25.98 -18.90
C GLN A 839 26.39 27.16 -18.47
N ALA A 840 26.09 27.86 -17.36
CA ALA A 840 26.95 28.89 -16.76
C ALA A 840 28.31 28.39 -16.18
N SER A 841 28.74 27.16 -16.52
CA SER A 841 29.97 26.53 -16.01
C SER A 841 30.67 25.67 -17.07
N LEU A 842 30.43 25.96 -18.36
CA LEU A 842 31.15 25.34 -19.48
C LEU A 842 32.39 26.14 -19.86
N ALA A 843 33.46 25.43 -20.22
CA ALA A 843 34.71 26.03 -20.68
C ALA A 843 34.51 26.76 -22.03
N PRO A 844 35.25 27.86 -22.31
CA PRO A 844 35.02 28.70 -23.49
C PRO A 844 35.00 27.94 -24.83
N GLN A 845 35.80 26.89 -24.96
CA GLN A 845 35.99 26.11 -26.18
C GLN A 845 34.76 25.25 -26.59
N LEU A 846 33.69 25.25 -25.80
CA LEU A 846 32.44 24.52 -26.08
C LEU A 846 31.23 25.45 -26.25
N ARG A 847 31.46 26.77 -26.43
CA ARG A 847 30.39 27.77 -26.56
C ARG A 847 30.01 28.08 -28.02
N ASP A 848 30.92 27.86 -28.96
CA ASP A 848 30.75 28.21 -30.37
C ASP A 848 30.50 26.96 -31.22
N GLY A 849 29.29 26.87 -31.80
CA GLY A 849 28.94 25.80 -32.75
C GLY A 849 29.48 26.10 -34.15
N ARG A 850 29.90 25.05 -34.89
CA ARG A 850 30.12 25.16 -36.34
C ARG A 850 28.77 25.20 -37.09
N PRO A 851 28.71 25.81 -38.28
CA PRO A 851 27.48 25.87 -39.07
C PRO A 851 26.96 24.48 -39.46
N GLU A 852 25.65 24.40 -39.71
CA GLU A 852 24.98 23.20 -40.22
C GLU A 852 25.33 22.94 -41.70
N GLU A 853 25.38 21.67 -42.07
CA GLU A 853 25.48 21.22 -43.46
C GLU A 853 24.25 20.35 -43.78
N SER A 854 23.53 20.65 -44.86
CA SER A 854 22.16 20.18 -45.07
C SER A 854 22.05 18.67 -45.35
N PRO A 855 21.03 17.98 -44.82
CA PRO A 855 20.88 16.54 -45.00
C PRO A 855 20.44 16.18 -46.43
N GLN A 856 21.24 15.38 -47.13
CA GLN A 856 20.84 14.73 -48.38
C GLN A 856 20.01 13.44 -48.14
N ALA A 857 19.33 13.00 -49.21
CA ALA A 857 18.23 12.05 -49.17
C ALA A 857 18.55 10.69 -48.53
N SER A 858 17.54 10.11 -47.87
CA SER A 858 17.61 8.75 -47.31
C SER A 858 17.35 7.69 -48.37
N ALA A 859 18.24 6.69 -48.45
CA ALA A 859 17.98 5.41 -49.11
C ALA A 859 17.58 4.33 -48.08
N PRO A 860 17.00 3.18 -48.48
CA PRO A 860 16.48 2.17 -47.54
C PRO A 860 17.55 1.51 -46.67
N ARG A 861 17.15 1.02 -45.50
CA ARG A 861 17.99 0.18 -44.63
C ARG A 861 17.71 -1.30 -44.85
N ASP A 862 18.73 -2.03 -45.28
CA ASP A 862 18.91 -3.44 -44.94
C ASP A 862 20.15 -3.55 -44.03
N ASP A 863 19.94 -4.00 -42.80
CA ASP A 863 20.91 -3.85 -41.70
C ASP A 863 21.72 -5.16 -41.49
N GLU A 864 22.36 -5.67 -42.55
CA GLU A 864 23.39 -6.71 -42.41
C GLU A 864 24.61 -6.12 -41.68
N ARG A 865 24.85 -6.58 -40.45
CA ARG A 865 25.90 -6.04 -39.57
C ARG A 865 27.27 -6.57 -39.96
N THR A 866 27.95 -5.89 -40.86
CA THR A 866 29.27 -6.34 -41.33
C THR A 866 30.32 -6.34 -40.20
N PRO A 867 31.33 -7.24 -40.25
CA PRO A 867 32.37 -7.33 -39.22
C PRO A 867 33.19 -6.05 -39.04
N GLU A 868 33.35 -5.25 -40.08
CA GLU A 868 34.09 -3.98 -40.10
C GLU A 868 33.40 -2.95 -39.20
N LEU A 869 32.07 -2.79 -39.35
CA LEU A 869 31.29 -1.83 -38.57
C LEU A 869 31.36 -2.13 -37.06
N VAL A 870 31.41 -3.41 -36.69
CA VAL A 870 31.63 -3.85 -35.30
C VAL A 870 33.07 -3.57 -34.86
N ARG A 871 34.06 -3.84 -35.71
CA ARG A 871 35.49 -3.62 -35.44
C ARG A 871 35.80 -2.14 -35.20
N ASP A 872 35.27 -1.25 -36.03
CA ASP A 872 35.46 0.21 -35.90
C ASP A 872 34.76 0.76 -34.66
N ARG A 873 33.54 0.29 -34.36
CA ARG A 873 32.84 0.66 -33.12
C ARG A 873 33.62 0.21 -31.87
N MET A 874 34.27 -0.95 -31.92
CA MET A 874 35.15 -1.45 -30.87
C MET A 874 36.52 -0.73 -30.82
N ALA A 875 37.00 -0.15 -31.92
CA ALA A 875 38.16 0.73 -31.94
C ALA A 875 37.83 2.09 -31.29
N ALA A 876 36.73 2.73 -31.71
CA ALA A 876 36.25 3.99 -31.15
C ALA A 876 36.01 3.91 -29.63
N TYR A 877 35.43 2.80 -29.15
CA TYR A 877 35.24 2.56 -27.71
C TYR A 877 36.57 2.42 -26.95
N ARG A 878 37.56 1.73 -27.54
CA ARG A 878 38.90 1.52 -26.97
C ARG A 878 39.70 2.81 -26.85
N ASP A 879 39.60 3.70 -27.84
CA ASP A 879 40.24 5.02 -27.77
C ASP A 879 39.43 6.01 -26.92
N GLY A 880 38.12 5.82 -26.77
CA GLY A 880 37.33 6.48 -25.72
C GLY A 880 37.86 6.13 -24.32
N TRP A 881 38.04 4.83 -24.04
CA TRP A 881 38.61 4.34 -22.78
C TRP A 881 40.02 4.87 -22.51
N ALA A 882 40.90 4.86 -23.52
CA ALA A 882 42.26 5.40 -23.41
C ALA A 882 42.28 6.92 -23.14
N ARG A 883 41.40 7.70 -23.80
CA ARG A 883 41.25 9.14 -23.53
C ARG A 883 40.64 9.43 -22.16
N GLY A 884 39.84 8.51 -21.61
CA GLY A 884 39.33 8.56 -20.24
C GLY A 884 40.34 8.15 -19.15
N GLY A 885 41.63 8.00 -19.48
CA GLY A 885 42.68 7.59 -18.53
C GLY A 885 42.72 6.08 -18.24
N GLY A 886 41.87 5.28 -18.88
CA GLY A 886 41.87 3.83 -18.73
C GLY A 886 43.09 3.18 -19.38
N ARG A 887 43.83 2.36 -18.61
CA ARG A 887 44.95 1.57 -19.15
C ARG A 887 44.47 0.67 -20.29
N ARG A 888 45.25 0.63 -21.39
CA ARG A 888 45.03 -0.29 -22.52
C ARG A 888 45.29 -1.75 -22.06
N PRO A 889 44.33 -2.67 -22.24
CA PRO A 889 44.58 -4.10 -22.01
C PRO A 889 45.64 -4.65 -22.98
N GLY A 890 46.35 -5.71 -22.58
CA GLY A 890 47.20 -6.51 -23.48
C GLY A 890 48.70 -6.18 -23.51
N ARG A 891 49.25 -5.45 -22.52
CA ARG A 891 50.72 -5.34 -22.35
C ARG A 891 51.12 -5.89 -20.98
N GLY A 892 51.80 -7.04 -20.98
CA GLY A 892 52.19 -7.76 -19.77
C GLY A 892 53.22 -7.00 -18.93
N THR A 893 53.16 -7.19 -17.61
CA THR A 893 54.11 -6.60 -16.66
C THR A 893 55.42 -7.38 -16.62
N THR A 894 56.48 -6.78 -17.14
CA THR A 894 57.85 -7.25 -16.88
C THR A 894 58.20 -6.98 -15.41
N TYR A 895 58.33 -8.05 -14.63
CA TYR A 895 58.83 -7.99 -13.26
C TYR A 895 60.29 -7.49 -13.26
N ARG A 896 60.62 -6.61 -12.32
CA ARG A 896 61.96 -6.07 -12.10
C ARG A 896 62.25 -6.21 -10.61
N PRO A 897 63.26 -7.00 -10.20
CA PRO A 897 63.59 -7.15 -8.78
C PRO A 897 64.20 -5.85 -8.23
N ASP A 898 63.93 -5.59 -6.95
CA ASP A 898 64.62 -4.56 -6.19
C ASP A 898 66.05 -4.99 -5.85
N MET A 899 66.95 -4.02 -5.71
CA MET A 899 68.34 -4.21 -5.31
C MET A 899 68.72 -3.10 -4.30
N GLY A 900 68.94 -3.48 -3.04
CA GLY A 900 69.40 -2.58 -2.00
C GLY A 900 69.43 -3.26 -0.62
N GLY A 901 70.59 -3.22 0.04
CA GLY A 901 70.80 -3.78 1.37
C GLY A 901 72.12 -4.53 1.50
N ASP A 902 73.18 -3.82 1.87
CA ASP A 902 74.48 -4.42 2.20
C ASP A 902 74.39 -5.35 3.44
N SER A 903 75.19 -6.40 3.43
CA SER A 903 75.71 -7.06 4.64
C SER A 903 77.04 -7.73 4.29
N SER A 904 77.99 -7.67 5.22
CA SER A 904 79.41 -7.95 4.99
C SER A 904 79.82 -9.41 5.25
N GLU A 905 81.08 -9.70 4.91
CA GLU A 905 81.97 -10.64 5.63
C GLU A 905 81.90 -12.14 5.27
N GLY A 906 83.08 -12.77 5.13
CA GLY A 906 83.25 -14.20 4.83
C GLY A 906 84.24 -14.50 3.68
N ASP A 907 85.42 -15.06 3.99
CA ASP A 907 86.43 -15.48 3.01
C ASP A 907 86.43 -17.02 2.81
N ARG A 908 86.94 -17.46 1.65
CA ARG A 908 87.35 -18.83 1.22
C ARG A 908 86.83 -20.07 1.98
N ALA A 909 86.25 -21.00 1.19
CA ALA A 909 86.87 -22.30 0.91
C ALA A 909 86.44 -22.82 -0.47
#